data_AF-A0A3A4W3T4-F1
#
_entry.id   AF-A0A3A4W3T4-F1
#
_cell.length_a   1.000
_cell.length_b   1.000
_cell.length_c   1.000
_cell.angle_alpha   90.00
_cell.angle_beta   90.00
_cell.angle_gamma   90.00
#
_symmetry.space_group_name_H-M   'P 1'
#
loop_
_entity.id
_entity.type
_entity.pdbx_description
1 polymer ?
#
loop_
_entity_poly.entity_id
_entity_poly.type
_entity_poly.pdbx_seq_one_letter_code
_entity_poly.pdbx_strand_id
1 'polypeptide(L)'
;MMITSIDKLTQGGCEREKKEKICRSRGGESCAFDGAMIVLQPIADTAHIVHGPIACCGNTWEGRGTLSKVRTYRDTPLHQMGFTTDMTEMDIIYGSEEKLYKAIIEVAEKIRPKAIFVYATCVSGLTGEDIESVCKKAEAELCIRVIPVNAPGFVGPKNLGNRIAGEVLLDYVIGTGNSPLSPLNLRGDKGGLINLIGEYNIAGDLWLVEPVLKDAGIRILSRITGDSTFEEITYAHRAKLNVVVCSRALINVAKEMEKRYGIPYIEVSFFGKTEMTKALRMIGASGKGQWARVGLEGKIESIITREERQLNEKLKSYSHLKGKKAVLYTGGVKSWSFISALLDLGIEIVAVGTKKSTFEDEEKMKEILGEDVPLVEDVTPKNLLRLLKERNADILVAGGRNQYLAIKEGFPFVDVNQERHIAYAGYEGLVNLAEQISNSIRFYAGHRSYMSNKTYFQSQEKSVAVNPLKHSQAIGAAIAFQGIDKALPVIHGAQGCTFLGKVLLTKHFREPIALQSTKLFTEDVVMGSDGNLIKTVNGIIEKNNPDVVGILTSGLSEVKGDDVKTAVSSQQSAISGQDKECILVHVSTPDYEGGLEIGYAKAVEALLGAILTCPLPPSSNQINVLAGSHLTPSDFTELREIIESFGLRPIILPDLSALDGSRQGFSALAAGGTDVEDIKRMPGSAFTLAIGASMELPAKLLNEKSGIEYSVFESLSGLRDVEIFMQMLAFLSANPVPDKYERQRRILIDGMRDAHFYFGSKKVCIALEPDLAIQTSRWIKEMGAEITLAVIPQNAESTGGILAKEVVVSDLFSIAGDFDLLISNSHAEDTAKRLDVPLYQTGFPVYKIIGNNSKTTIGYRGTLAMINETADIFLRKGERDGQI
;
A
#
# COMPACT_ATOMS: atom_id res chain seq x y z
N MET A 1 4.76 -4.84 43.13
CA MET A 1 3.88 -4.79 41.94
C MET A 1 4.63 -4.03 40.88
N MET A 2 4.95 -4.66 39.75
CA MET A 2 5.50 -3.94 38.59
C MET A 2 4.35 -3.37 37.78
N ILE A 3 4.40 -2.07 37.51
CA ILE A 3 3.43 -1.37 36.67
C ILE A 3 3.78 -1.67 35.21
N THR A 4 2.80 -2.10 34.42
CA THR A 4 3.04 -2.42 33.00
C THR A 4 3.31 -1.16 32.18
N SER A 5 3.95 -1.30 31.01
CA SER A 5 4.19 -0.16 30.12
C SER A 5 2.90 0.57 29.71
N ILE A 6 1.79 -0.16 29.60
CA ILE A 6 0.46 0.35 29.21
C ILE A 6 -0.12 1.33 30.26
N ASP A 7 0.09 1.10 31.55
CA ASP A 7 -0.43 2.01 32.59
C ASP A 7 0.21 3.41 32.51
N LYS A 8 1.47 3.50 32.08
CA LYS A 8 2.14 4.79 31.82
C LYS A 8 1.54 5.55 30.64
N LEU A 9 0.99 4.84 29.63
CA LEU A 9 0.35 5.46 28.46
C LEU A 9 -1.00 6.12 28.79
N THR A 10 -1.62 5.78 29.92
CA THR A 10 -2.94 6.29 30.31
C THR A 10 -2.90 7.39 31.39
N GLN A 11 -1.82 7.47 32.18
CA GLN A 11 -1.70 8.46 33.27
C GLN A 11 -0.94 9.73 32.86
N GLY A 12 -1.51 10.91 33.19
CA GLY A 12 -0.73 12.14 33.35
C GLY A 12 -0.49 13.03 32.12
N GLY A 13 -1.21 12.84 31.01
CA GLY A 13 -0.98 13.60 29.78
C GLY A 13 -1.44 15.08 29.73
N CYS A 14 -2.24 15.56 30.69
CA CYS A 14 -2.80 16.92 30.66
C CYS A 14 -3.26 17.43 32.05
N GLU A 15 -2.65 18.52 32.55
CA GLU A 15 -3.05 19.22 33.77
C GLU A 15 -4.18 20.23 33.49
N ARG A 16 -5.38 19.74 33.13
CA ARG A 16 -6.62 20.56 33.11
C ARG A 16 -7.82 19.76 33.62
N GLU A 17 -8.71 20.43 34.35
CA GLU A 17 -9.71 19.83 35.26
C GLU A 17 -10.87 19.05 34.60
N LYS A 18 -10.84 18.77 33.29
CA LYS A 18 -11.93 18.10 32.55
C LYS A 18 -11.53 16.70 32.07
N LYS A 19 -11.43 15.77 33.04
CA LYS A 19 -11.01 14.36 32.85
C LYS A 19 -11.82 13.58 31.80
N GLU A 20 -13.04 13.99 31.48
CA GLU A 20 -13.91 13.33 30.49
C GLU A 20 -13.38 13.41 29.05
N LYS A 21 -12.55 14.41 28.73
CA LYS A 21 -11.94 14.54 27.39
C LYS A 21 -10.55 13.89 27.34
N ILE A 22 -10.54 12.56 27.40
CA ILE A 22 -9.35 11.74 27.07
C ILE A 22 -8.75 12.23 25.75
N CYS A 23 -7.41 12.31 25.66
CA CYS A 23 -6.68 12.69 24.44
C CYS A 23 -6.70 11.58 23.35
N ARG A 24 -7.90 11.09 23.03
CA ARG A 24 -8.19 10.29 21.84
C ARG A 24 -8.09 11.22 20.63
N SER A 25 -6.98 11.15 19.89
CA SER A 25 -6.96 11.75 18.55
C SER A 25 -8.03 11.06 17.72
N ARG A 26 -9.09 11.78 17.34
CA ARG A 26 -10.22 11.23 16.57
C ARG A 26 -9.69 10.71 15.23
N GLY A 27 -9.57 9.39 15.09
CA GLY A 27 -9.19 8.72 13.84
C GLY A 27 -7.76 8.97 13.35
N GLY A 28 -6.86 8.03 13.63
CA GLY A 28 -5.93 7.59 12.58
C GLY A 28 -6.70 6.64 11.64
N GLU A 29 -6.50 6.71 10.33
CA GLU A 29 -7.14 5.77 9.38
C GLU A 29 -6.44 4.39 9.31
N SER A 30 -5.38 4.19 10.09
CA SER A 30 -4.53 3.00 10.12
C SER A 30 -4.19 2.63 11.58
N CYS A 31 -3.60 1.46 11.80
CA CYS A 31 -3.37 0.85 13.12
C CYS A 31 -2.05 1.30 13.81
N ALA A 32 -1.85 0.90 15.06
CA ALA A 32 -0.65 1.23 15.84
C ALA A 32 0.65 0.67 15.19
N PHE A 33 0.63 -0.56 14.68
CA PHE A 33 1.77 -1.16 13.97
C PHE A 33 2.28 -0.27 12.81
N ASP A 34 1.38 0.22 11.95
CA ASP A 34 1.75 1.13 10.85
C ASP A 34 2.33 2.46 11.36
N GLY A 35 1.81 2.99 12.47
CA GLY A 35 2.39 4.17 13.12
C GLY A 35 3.80 3.93 13.68
N ALA A 36 4.04 2.78 14.31
CA ALA A 36 5.35 2.42 14.82
C ALA A 36 6.37 2.23 13.69
N MET A 37 5.98 1.59 12.59
CA MET A 37 6.81 1.52 11.37
C MET A 37 7.06 2.91 10.79
N ILE A 38 6.08 3.81 10.73
CA ILE A 38 6.26 5.15 10.15
C ILE A 38 7.32 5.98 10.87
N VAL A 39 7.50 5.78 12.17
CA VAL A 39 8.55 6.45 12.94
C VAL A 39 9.88 5.72 12.84
N LEU A 40 9.91 4.39 12.97
CA LEU A 40 11.17 3.66 13.06
C LEU A 40 11.78 3.27 11.71
N GLN A 41 10.95 2.97 10.70
CA GLN A 41 11.43 2.54 9.38
C GLN A 41 12.37 3.56 8.71
N PRO A 42 12.19 4.90 8.77
CA PRO A 42 13.09 5.83 8.08
C PRO A 42 14.58 5.82 8.50
N ILE A 43 14.96 5.07 9.55
CA ILE A 43 16.34 4.88 10.00
C ILE A 43 17.06 3.94 9.02
N ALA A 44 18.02 4.47 8.27
CA ALA A 44 18.35 3.91 6.96
C ALA A 44 19.24 2.66 6.97
N ASP A 45 19.91 2.38 8.09
CA ASP A 45 20.87 1.28 8.30
C ASP A 45 20.37 0.17 9.25
N THR A 46 19.09 0.18 9.59
CA THR A 46 18.45 -0.84 10.43
C THR A 46 17.55 -1.78 9.64
N ALA A 47 17.42 -3.01 10.12
CA ALA A 47 16.45 -3.98 9.60
C ALA A 47 15.17 -3.96 10.44
N HIS A 48 14.02 -4.20 9.79
CA HIS A 48 12.70 -4.08 10.39
C HIS A 48 11.92 -5.39 10.21
N ILE A 49 12.01 -6.28 11.20
CA ILE A 49 11.40 -7.62 11.17
C ILE A 49 9.97 -7.52 11.70
N VAL A 50 9.00 -7.75 10.81
CA VAL A 50 7.58 -7.85 11.16
C VAL A 50 7.32 -9.26 11.69
N HIS A 51 6.98 -9.37 12.97
CA HIS A 51 6.65 -10.66 13.59
C HIS A 51 5.15 -10.92 13.49
N GLY A 52 4.74 -11.68 12.47
CA GLY A 52 3.34 -11.91 12.16
C GLY A 52 3.11 -12.69 10.88
N PRO A 53 1.83 -12.94 10.53
CA PRO A 53 1.44 -13.42 9.21
C PRO A 53 1.70 -12.40 8.10
N ILE A 54 1.72 -12.85 6.85
CA ILE A 54 2.16 -12.06 5.68
C ILE A 54 1.54 -10.66 5.57
N ALA A 55 0.27 -10.51 5.95
CA ALA A 55 -0.54 -9.32 5.67
C ALA A 55 0.01 -8.00 6.26
N CYS A 56 0.78 -8.06 7.36
CA CYS A 56 1.38 -6.87 7.95
C CYS A 56 2.62 -6.39 7.17
N CYS A 57 3.32 -7.28 6.46
CA CYS A 57 4.50 -6.94 5.66
C CYS A 57 4.13 -6.74 4.18
N GLY A 58 3.49 -7.72 3.53
CA GLY A 58 3.16 -7.68 2.11
C GLY A 58 2.29 -6.49 1.70
N ASN A 59 1.39 -6.03 2.57
CA ASN A 59 0.54 -4.86 2.30
C ASN A 59 1.17 -3.50 2.69
N THR A 60 2.34 -3.47 3.36
CA THR A 60 3.02 -2.23 3.80
C THR A 60 4.35 -1.95 3.08
N TRP A 61 5.04 -3.01 2.66
CA TRP A 61 6.38 -2.93 2.08
C TRP A 61 6.40 -2.18 0.73
N GLU A 62 7.50 -1.47 0.44
CA GLU A 62 7.63 -0.39 -0.56
C GLU A 62 6.57 0.75 -0.49
N GLY A 63 5.60 0.70 0.41
CA GLY A 63 4.46 1.62 0.43
C GLY A 63 4.73 3.07 0.85
N ARG A 64 6.00 3.46 1.09
CA ARG A 64 6.39 4.75 1.67
C ARG A 64 7.49 5.43 0.84
N GLY A 65 7.33 6.74 0.59
CA GLY A 65 8.25 7.57 -0.18
C GLY A 65 9.43 8.15 0.60
N THR A 66 9.87 7.53 1.69
CA THR A 66 11.11 7.96 2.38
C THR A 66 12.32 7.64 1.51
N LEU A 67 13.21 8.62 1.34
CA LEU A 67 14.50 8.44 0.67
C LEU A 67 15.66 8.52 1.66
N SER A 68 16.79 7.89 1.32
CA SER A 68 18.05 8.09 2.04
C SER A 68 19.27 8.12 1.11
N LYS A 69 20.28 8.87 1.52
CA LYS A 69 21.65 8.87 0.96
C LYS A 69 22.49 7.70 1.49
N VAL A 70 22.11 7.14 2.65
CA VAL A 70 22.83 6.04 3.32
C VAL A 70 22.69 4.76 2.49
N ARG A 71 23.81 4.29 1.95
CA ARG A 71 23.94 3.04 1.20
C ARG A 71 24.51 1.98 2.13
N THR A 72 23.79 0.87 2.30
CA THR A 72 24.07 -0.11 3.37
C THR A 72 24.18 -1.54 2.89
N TYR A 73 23.27 -1.99 2.04
CA TYR A 73 23.28 -3.37 1.53
C TYR A 73 23.20 -3.36 0.01
N ARG A 74 24.35 -3.60 -0.65
CA ARG A 74 24.48 -3.59 -2.13
C ARG A 74 23.84 -2.34 -2.75
N ASP A 75 24.20 -1.17 -2.23
CA ASP A 75 23.63 0.14 -2.62
C ASP A 75 22.12 0.36 -2.36
N THR A 76 21.41 -0.59 -1.75
CA THR A 76 20.05 -0.37 -1.20
C THR A 76 20.11 0.10 0.26
N PRO A 77 19.34 1.15 0.66
CA PRO A 77 19.10 1.49 2.06
C PRO A 77 18.27 0.39 2.75
N LEU A 78 18.73 -0.11 3.90
CA LEU A 78 18.16 -1.30 4.56
C LEU A 78 16.67 -1.17 4.88
N HIS A 79 16.21 0.02 5.22
CA HIS A 79 14.81 0.29 5.53
C HIS A 79 13.82 0.08 4.37
N GLN A 80 14.30 0.05 3.13
CA GLN A 80 13.46 -0.15 1.95
C GLN A 80 13.20 -1.64 1.69
N MET A 81 13.92 -2.53 2.37
CA MET A 81 13.72 -3.97 2.35
C MET A 81 12.65 -4.39 3.38
N GLY A 82 11.77 -5.32 3.00
CA GLY A 82 10.73 -5.85 3.89
C GLY A 82 11.17 -7.17 4.47
N PHE A 83 11.08 -7.35 5.79
CA PHE A 83 11.43 -8.60 6.48
C PHE A 83 10.22 -9.07 7.30
N THR A 84 9.84 -10.35 7.20
CA THR A 84 8.75 -10.93 8.00
C THR A 84 9.00 -12.39 8.37
N THR A 85 8.50 -12.81 9.54
CA THR A 85 8.55 -14.21 9.95
C THR A 85 7.48 -15.08 9.26
N ASP A 86 6.53 -14.48 8.53
CA ASP A 86 5.36 -15.12 7.89
C ASP A 86 4.81 -16.28 8.73
N MET A 87 4.23 -15.94 9.88
CA MET A 87 3.68 -16.93 10.82
C MET A 87 2.58 -17.74 10.14
N THR A 88 2.73 -19.05 10.20
CA THR A 88 1.78 -20.08 9.74
C THR A 88 0.85 -20.50 10.88
N GLU A 89 -0.15 -21.35 10.59
CA GLU A 89 -1.01 -21.95 11.63
C GLU A 89 -0.19 -22.71 12.69
N MET A 90 0.81 -23.48 12.28
CA MET A 90 1.69 -24.23 13.20
C MET A 90 2.49 -23.31 14.12
N ASP A 91 2.95 -22.16 13.60
CA ASP A 91 3.65 -21.13 14.37
C ASP A 91 2.74 -20.50 15.45
N ILE A 92 1.43 -20.46 15.21
CA ILE A 92 0.43 -19.93 16.14
C ILE A 92 0.06 -20.97 17.22
N ILE A 93 -0.06 -22.24 16.84
CA ILE A 93 -0.43 -23.34 17.76
C ILE A 93 0.72 -23.68 18.73
N TYR A 94 1.96 -23.75 18.23
CA TYR A 94 3.11 -24.18 19.02
C TYR A 94 3.98 -23.03 19.55
N GLY A 95 3.70 -21.79 19.15
CA GLY A 95 4.52 -20.62 19.44
C GLY A 95 5.69 -20.47 18.47
N SER A 96 6.04 -19.23 18.13
CA SER A 96 6.95 -18.91 17.04
C SER A 96 8.22 -18.17 17.47
N GLU A 97 8.47 -18.06 18.78
CA GLU A 97 9.66 -17.45 19.38
C GLU A 97 10.98 -18.02 18.83
N GLU A 98 11.05 -19.33 18.54
CA GLU A 98 12.24 -19.94 17.94
C GLU A 98 12.39 -19.57 16.45
N LYS A 99 11.27 -19.40 15.71
CA LYS A 99 11.28 -18.91 14.32
C LYS A 99 11.71 -17.45 14.28
N LEU A 100 11.24 -16.63 15.22
CA LEU A 100 11.72 -15.25 15.39
C LEU A 100 13.22 -15.22 15.71
N TYR A 101 13.70 -16.08 16.61
CA TYR A 101 15.13 -16.16 16.93
C TYR A 101 15.96 -16.43 15.67
N LYS A 102 15.60 -17.49 14.91
CA LYS A 102 16.27 -17.86 13.66
C LYS A 102 16.23 -16.72 12.62
N ALA A 103 15.08 -16.05 12.48
CA ALA A 103 14.93 -14.89 11.60
C ALA A 103 15.85 -13.72 11.99
N ILE A 104 16.01 -13.43 13.29
CA ILE A 104 16.91 -12.37 13.77
C ILE A 104 18.37 -12.72 13.47
N ILE A 105 18.82 -13.94 13.80
CA ILE A 105 20.18 -14.42 13.50
C ILE A 105 20.45 -14.34 11.99
N GLU A 106 19.53 -14.83 11.17
CA GLU A 106 19.70 -14.86 9.71
C GLU A 106 19.72 -13.47 9.07
N VAL A 107 18.92 -12.52 9.56
CA VAL A 107 19.05 -11.11 9.14
C VAL A 107 20.43 -10.58 9.54
N ALA A 108 20.89 -10.83 10.76
CA ALA A 108 22.20 -10.38 11.20
C ALA A 108 23.35 -10.95 10.35
N GLU A 109 23.32 -12.25 10.04
CA GLU A 109 24.36 -12.91 9.23
C GLU A 109 24.35 -12.49 7.75
N LYS A 110 23.19 -12.60 7.09
CA LYS A 110 23.06 -12.40 5.63
C LYS A 110 23.04 -10.91 5.23
N ILE A 111 22.63 -10.02 6.13
CA ILE A 111 22.34 -8.61 5.84
C ILE A 111 23.22 -7.63 6.63
N ARG A 112 23.63 -7.99 7.86
CA ARG A 112 24.55 -7.21 8.72
C ARG A 112 24.10 -5.75 9.00
N PRO A 113 22.85 -5.53 9.46
CA PRO A 113 22.35 -4.21 9.83
C PRO A 113 23.04 -3.66 11.09
N LYS A 114 22.92 -2.36 11.34
CA LYS A 114 23.47 -1.72 12.56
C LYS A 114 22.63 -1.96 13.81
N ALA A 115 21.33 -2.15 13.64
CA ALA A 115 20.41 -2.66 14.65
C ALA A 115 19.20 -3.32 13.97
N ILE A 116 18.45 -4.11 14.74
CA ILE A 116 17.24 -4.81 14.28
C ILE A 116 16.06 -4.34 15.14
N PHE A 117 15.00 -3.84 14.51
CA PHE A 117 13.72 -3.58 15.18
C PHE A 117 12.75 -4.75 14.90
N VAL A 118 12.14 -5.29 15.95
CA VAL A 118 11.24 -6.45 15.90
C VAL A 118 9.83 -6.03 16.30
N TYR A 119 8.87 -6.11 15.39
CA TYR A 119 7.52 -5.55 15.58
C TYR A 119 6.51 -6.64 15.92
N ALA A 120 5.81 -6.49 17.05
CA ALA A 120 4.63 -7.30 17.34
C ALA A 120 3.47 -6.90 16.40
N THR A 121 2.76 -7.90 15.88
CA THR A 121 1.53 -7.71 15.09
C THR A 121 0.29 -8.09 15.90
N CYS A 122 -0.89 -8.08 15.28
CA CYS A 122 -2.13 -8.51 15.94
C CYS A 122 -2.12 -9.97 16.40
N VAL A 123 -1.37 -10.85 15.72
CA VAL A 123 -1.32 -12.28 16.06
C VAL A 123 -0.32 -12.53 17.18
N SER A 124 0.94 -12.11 17.03
CA SER A 124 1.97 -12.31 18.06
C SER A 124 1.63 -11.60 19.39
N GLY A 125 0.91 -10.47 19.30
CA GLY A 125 0.40 -9.74 20.45
C GLY A 125 -0.88 -10.33 21.08
N LEU A 126 -1.50 -11.32 20.44
CA LEU A 126 -2.67 -12.07 20.97
C LEU A 126 -2.27 -13.45 21.51
N THR A 127 -1.32 -14.13 20.86
CA THR A 127 -0.67 -15.35 21.38
C THR A 127 0.16 -15.08 22.64
N GLY A 128 0.67 -13.85 22.79
CA GLY A 128 1.34 -13.38 24.01
C GLY A 128 2.83 -13.69 24.08
N GLU A 129 3.49 -13.84 22.92
CA GLU A 129 4.90 -14.20 22.79
C GLU A 129 5.85 -13.15 23.42
N ASP A 130 6.87 -13.60 24.17
CA ASP A 130 7.84 -12.73 24.84
C ASP A 130 8.93 -12.29 23.85
N ILE A 131 8.52 -11.43 22.90
CA ILE A 131 9.44 -10.81 21.94
C ILE A 131 10.56 -10.04 22.64
N GLU A 132 10.39 -9.57 23.88
CA GLU A 132 11.48 -8.89 24.58
C GLU A 132 12.57 -9.88 25.01
N SER A 133 12.20 -11.05 25.54
CA SER A 133 13.13 -12.13 25.89
C SER A 133 13.88 -12.64 24.66
N VAL A 134 13.16 -12.89 23.55
CA VAL A 134 13.78 -13.30 22.28
C VAL A 134 14.76 -12.24 21.76
N CYS A 135 14.39 -10.96 21.81
CA CYS A 135 15.28 -9.85 21.43
C CYS A 135 16.52 -9.77 22.34
N LYS A 136 16.35 -9.83 23.67
CA LYS A 136 17.44 -9.78 24.65
C LYS A 136 18.42 -10.96 24.46
N LYS A 137 17.91 -12.15 24.17
CA LYS A 137 18.71 -13.34 23.86
C LYS A 137 19.52 -13.15 22.56
N ALA A 138 18.88 -12.69 21.50
CA ALA A 138 19.54 -12.51 20.19
C ALA A 138 20.58 -11.37 20.21
N GLU A 139 20.31 -10.26 20.93
CA GLU A 139 21.28 -9.18 21.15
C GLU A 139 22.53 -9.69 21.88
N ALA A 140 22.36 -10.56 22.89
CA ALA A 140 23.47 -11.14 23.64
C ALA A 140 24.36 -12.08 22.80
N GLU A 141 23.78 -12.80 21.83
CA GLU A 141 24.54 -13.66 20.91
C GLU A 141 25.22 -12.85 19.79
N LEU A 142 24.51 -11.90 19.18
CA LEU A 142 24.98 -11.17 18.00
C LEU A 142 25.84 -9.94 18.30
N CYS A 143 25.78 -9.40 19.52
CA CYS A 143 26.40 -8.13 19.91
C CYS A 143 25.98 -6.91 19.04
N ILE A 144 24.81 -6.98 18.40
CA ILE A 144 24.11 -5.83 17.77
C ILE A 144 22.80 -5.58 18.50
N ARG A 145 22.31 -4.33 18.50
CA ARG A 145 21.07 -3.99 19.21
C ARG A 145 19.85 -4.65 18.55
N VAL A 146 19.07 -5.40 19.33
CA VAL A 146 17.82 -6.04 18.88
C VAL A 146 16.69 -5.51 19.76
N ILE A 147 15.80 -4.74 19.15
CA ILE A 147 14.89 -3.83 19.86
C ILE A 147 13.43 -4.25 19.64
N PRO A 148 12.71 -4.66 20.70
CA PRO A 148 11.30 -5.02 20.60
C PRO A 148 10.42 -3.77 20.44
N VAL A 149 9.42 -3.87 19.55
CA VAL A 149 8.46 -2.81 19.22
C VAL A 149 7.05 -3.38 19.40
N ASN A 150 6.57 -3.38 20.64
CA ASN A 150 5.26 -3.93 20.99
C ASN A 150 4.14 -2.94 20.63
N ALA A 151 3.69 -2.97 19.36
CA ALA A 151 2.62 -2.13 18.84
C ALA A 151 1.53 -2.89 18.03
N PRO A 152 0.87 -3.94 18.59
CA PRO A 152 -0.18 -4.70 17.90
C PRO A 152 -1.28 -3.81 17.33
N GLY A 153 -1.84 -4.18 16.18
CA GLY A 153 -2.76 -3.31 15.44
C GLY A 153 -4.07 -2.97 16.16
N PHE A 154 -4.51 -3.80 17.11
CA PHE A 154 -5.70 -3.56 17.94
C PHE A 154 -5.45 -2.59 19.11
N VAL A 155 -4.20 -2.35 19.52
CA VAL A 155 -3.86 -1.50 20.68
C VAL A 155 -4.21 -0.03 20.44
N GLY A 156 -4.35 0.40 19.17
CA GLY A 156 -4.92 1.71 18.86
C GLY A 156 -4.64 2.21 17.44
N PRO A 157 -4.90 3.51 17.20
CA PRO A 157 -4.65 4.14 15.90
C PRO A 157 -3.16 4.44 15.68
N LYS A 158 -2.78 4.68 14.42
CA LYS A 158 -1.46 5.17 13.97
C LYS A 158 -0.79 6.21 14.88
N ASN A 159 -1.55 7.18 15.41
CA ASN A 159 -1.00 8.22 16.29
C ASN A 159 -0.49 7.69 17.64
N LEU A 160 -1.03 6.58 18.14
CA LEU A 160 -0.50 5.88 19.32
C LEU A 160 0.76 5.09 18.95
N GLY A 161 0.74 4.41 17.79
CA GLY A 161 1.91 3.73 17.23
C GLY A 161 3.14 4.63 17.09
N ASN A 162 2.94 5.85 16.59
CA ASN A 162 4.00 6.86 16.49
C ASN A 162 4.62 7.18 17.87
N ARG A 163 3.80 7.27 18.93
CA ARG A 163 4.26 7.55 20.30
C ARG A 163 5.05 6.38 20.89
N ILE A 164 4.53 5.15 20.75
CA ILE A 164 5.20 3.91 21.16
C ILE A 164 6.58 3.81 20.53
N ALA A 165 6.70 4.07 19.23
CA ALA A 165 7.99 4.13 18.55
C ALA A 165 8.92 5.23 19.08
N GLY A 166 8.39 6.41 19.41
CA GLY A 166 9.16 7.47 20.07
C GLY A 166 9.69 7.05 21.45
N GLU A 167 8.89 6.31 22.22
CA GLU A 167 9.28 5.75 23.52
C GLU A 167 10.30 4.61 23.39
N VAL A 168 10.18 3.75 22.37
CA VAL A 168 11.22 2.77 22.01
C VAL A 168 12.56 3.46 21.73
N LEU A 169 12.57 4.59 21.00
CA LEU A 169 13.81 5.35 20.79
C LEU A 169 14.36 5.95 22.09
N LEU A 170 13.50 6.48 22.96
CA LEU A 170 13.90 7.05 24.27
C LEU A 170 14.48 6.01 25.24
N ASP A 171 13.97 4.78 25.23
CA ASP A 171 14.31 3.76 26.22
C ASP A 171 15.35 2.75 25.72
N TYR A 172 15.48 2.54 24.40
CA TYR A 172 16.43 1.57 23.81
C TYR A 172 17.57 2.18 22.98
N VAL A 173 17.52 3.46 22.58
CA VAL A 173 18.49 4.05 21.62
C VAL A 173 19.13 5.34 22.12
N ILE A 174 18.34 6.36 22.39
CA ILE A 174 18.81 7.69 22.78
C ILE A 174 19.49 7.60 24.16
N GLY A 175 20.75 8.04 24.24
CA GLY A 175 21.56 7.97 25.46
C GLY A 175 22.63 6.87 25.45
N THR A 176 22.55 5.90 24.54
CA THR A 176 23.43 4.71 24.54
C THR A 176 24.83 4.96 23.95
N GLY A 177 25.00 5.94 23.07
CA GLY A 177 26.22 6.11 22.27
C GLY A 177 27.01 7.39 22.57
N ASN A 178 28.31 7.36 22.28
CA ASN A 178 29.18 8.53 22.36
C ASN A 178 29.26 9.21 20.99
N SER A 179 29.02 10.53 20.94
CA SER A 179 29.16 11.28 19.67
C SER A 179 30.61 11.28 19.18
N PRO A 180 30.86 11.12 17.86
CA PRO A 180 32.19 11.24 17.27
C PRO A 180 32.78 12.66 17.35
N LEU A 181 32.00 13.66 17.78
CA LEU A 181 32.49 15.01 18.08
C LEU A 181 33.33 15.02 19.36
N SER A 182 34.64 14.77 19.20
CA SER A 182 35.64 14.85 20.27
C SER A 182 35.55 16.16 21.09
N PRO A 183 35.79 16.13 22.42
CA PRO A 183 35.75 17.33 23.27
C PRO A 183 36.64 18.51 22.84
N LEU A 184 37.68 18.27 22.03
CA LEU A 184 38.47 19.36 21.44
C LEU A 184 37.71 20.06 20.29
N ASN A 185 37.00 19.32 19.45
CA ASN A 185 36.24 19.87 18.32
C ASN A 185 35.04 20.71 18.81
N LEU A 186 34.44 20.34 19.94
CA LEU A 186 33.39 21.13 20.62
C LEU A 186 33.86 22.53 21.09
N ARG A 187 35.17 22.83 21.09
CA ARG A 187 35.69 24.20 21.30
C ARG A 187 35.81 25.02 20.00
N GLY A 188 35.89 24.35 18.85
CA GLY A 188 35.89 24.99 17.53
C GLY A 188 34.48 25.15 16.94
N ASP A 189 33.57 24.23 17.25
CA ASP A 189 32.24 24.17 16.64
C ASP A 189 31.27 25.19 17.27
N LYS A 190 31.33 26.42 16.76
CA LYS A 190 30.52 27.57 17.18
C LYS A 190 29.08 27.53 16.64
N GLY A 191 28.68 26.45 15.94
CA GLY A 191 27.35 26.30 15.36
C GLY A 191 26.24 25.98 16.36
N GLY A 192 24.99 26.15 15.91
CA GLY A 192 23.82 25.70 16.65
C GLY A 192 23.56 24.21 16.41
N LEU A 193 24.04 23.34 17.32
CA LEU A 193 23.81 21.90 17.27
C LEU A 193 22.37 21.55 17.70
N ILE A 194 21.55 21.08 16.75
CA ILE A 194 20.13 20.77 16.93
C ILE A 194 19.80 19.32 16.58
N ASN A 195 18.73 18.78 17.15
CA ASN A 195 18.06 17.60 16.58
C ASN A 195 16.87 18.05 15.71
N LEU A 196 16.60 17.35 14.62
CA LEU A 196 15.32 17.41 13.91
C LEU A 196 14.47 16.21 14.34
N ILE A 197 13.28 16.44 14.87
CA ILE A 197 12.36 15.39 15.36
C ILE A 197 11.05 15.47 14.57
N GLY A 198 10.61 14.36 14.00
CA GLY A 198 9.38 14.32 13.19
C GLY A 198 9.58 14.57 11.69
N GLU A 199 10.82 14.76 11.25
CA GLU A 199 11.17 14.75 9.83
C GLU A 199 11.39 13.29 9.37
N TYR A 200 10.83 12.94 8.22
CA TYR A 200 10.82 11.57 7.66
C TYR A 200 11.49 11.47 6.28
N ASN A 201 12.05 12.58 5.78
CA ASN A 201 12.68 12.75 4.47
C ASN A 201 11.85 12.18 3.30
N ILE A 202 10.55 12.48 3.31
CA ILE A 202 9.65 12.06 2.23
C ILE A 202 10.09 12.75 0.94
N ALA A 203 10.36 11.95 -0.09
CA ALA A 203 10.82 12.40 -1.41
C ALA A 203 12.08 13.30 -1.42
N GLY A 204 12.86 13.32 -0.33
CA GLY A 204 14.01 14.22 -0.20
C GLY A 204 13.71 15.58 0.43
N ASP A 205 12.57 15.78 1.11
CA ASP A 205 12.21 17.02 1.82
C ASP A 205 13.38 17.63 2.62
N LEU A 206 14.10 16.81 3.39
CA LEU A 206 15.22 17.27 4.22
C LEU A 206 16.42 17.71 3.38
N TRP A 207 16.60 17.19 2.16
CA TRP A 207 17.72 17.55 1.28
C TRP A 207 17.60 18.97 0.72
N LEU A 208 16.39 19.55 0.70
CA LEU A 208 16.16 20.95 0.35
C LEU A 208 16.32 21.89 1.56
N VAL A 209 16.05 21.39 2.77
CA VAL A 209 16.10 22.17 4.02
C VAL A 209 17.51 22.20 4.64
N GLU A 210 18.21 21.06 4.63
CA GLU A 210 19.55 20.88 5.21
C GLU A 210 20.60 21.89 4.69
N PRO A 211 20.69 22.20 3.38
CA PRO A 211 21.63 23.21 2.88
C PRO A 211 21.35 24.61 3.45
N VAL A 212 20.08 25.00 3.56
CA VAL A 212 19.67 26.32 4.09
C VAL A 212 20.02 26.45 5.58
N LEU A 213 19.75 25.40 6.37
CA LEU A 213 20.18 25.34 7.78
C LEU A 213 21.72 25.40 7.89
N LYS A 214 22.43 24.66 7.04
CA LYS A 214 23.90 24.59 7.02
C LYS A 214 24.53 25.96 6.70
N ASP A 215 24.00 26.69 5.75
CA ASP A 215 24.43 28.03 5.36
C ASP A 215 24.11 29.08 6.43
N ALA A 216 22.94 28.97 7.09
CA ALA A 216 22.58 29.82 8.23
C ALA A 216 23.50 29.60 9.47
N GLY A 217 24.35 28.58 9.47
CA GLY A 217 25.25 28.23 10.58
C GLY A 217 24.64 27.29 11.62
N ILE A 218 23.45 26.76 11.34
CA ILE A 218 22.80 25.70 12.12
C ILE A 218 23.44 24.37 11.72
N ARG A 219 23.51 23.41 12.66
CA ARG A 219 24.09 22.08 12.45
C ARG A 219 23.16 21.02 13.01
N ILE A 220 22.71 20.12 12.15
CA ILE A 220 21.93 18.95 12.57
C ILE A 220 22.92 17.96 13.21
N LEU A 221 22.69 17.63 14.48
CA LEU A 221 23.39 16.57 15.21
C LEU A 221 22.70 15.22 14.98
N SER A 222 21.36 15.21 14.99
CA SER A 222 20.58 13.99 14.81
C SER A 222 19.24 14.24 14.10
N ARG A 223 18.87 13.32 13.21
CA ARG A 223 17.61 13.23 12.49
C ARG A 223 16.79 12.09 13.09
N ILE A 224 15.65 12.43 13.68
CA ILE A 224 14.66 11.49 14.22
C ILE A 224 13.43 11.63 13.31
N THR A 225 13.34 10.92 12.17
CA THR A 225 14.13 9.72 11.78
C THR A 225 14.52 9.64 10.30
N GLY A 226 14.08 10.57 9.43
CA GLY A 226 14.37 10.50 8.00
C GLY A 226 15.84 10.73 7.63
N ASP A 227 16.40 9.85 6.80
CA ASP A 227 17.80 9.90 6.31
C ASP A 227 18.85 9.88 7.44
N SER A 228 18.55 9.17 8.53
CA SER A 228 19.43 8.99 9.68
C SER A 228 20.11 7.62 9.70
N THR A 229 21.16 7.50 10.50
CA THR A 229 21.71 6.20 10.93
C THR A 229 21.27 5.88 12.36
N PHE A 230 21.30 4.60 12.72
CA PHE A 230 21.08 4.16 14.10
C PHE A 230 22.07 4.85 15.05
N GLU A 231 23.35 4.91 14.66
CA GLU A 231 24.42 5.55 15.42
C GLU A 231 24.11 7.03 15.70
N GLU A 232 23.61 7.76 14.69
CA GLU A 232 23.22 9.17 14.79
C GLU A 232 22.12 9.43 15.84
N ILE A 233 21.20 8.49 16.05
CA ILE A 233 20.13 8.63 17.06
C ILE A 233 20.68 8.36 18.47
N THR A 234 21.68 7.47 18.63
CA THR A 234 22.22 7.14 19.97
C THR A 234 22.75 8.35 20.74
N TYR A 235 23.37 9.31 20.04
CA TYR A 235 23.94 10.53 20.63
C TYR A 235 23.08 11.78 20.48
N ALA A 236 21.80 11.66 20.07
CA ALA A 236 20.85 12.77 20.00
C ALA A 236 20.70 13.53 21.35
N HIS A 237 20.94 12.85 22.47
CA HIS A 237 20.99 13.42 23.82
C HIS A 237 22.08 14.49 24.06
N ARG A 238 22.88 14.85 23.04
CA ARG A 238 23.94 15.88 23.12
C ARG A 238 23.63 17.15 22.33
N ALA A 239 22.44 17.28 21.74
CA ALA A 239 22.01 18.51 21.09
C ALA A 239 21.73 19.62 22.11
N LYS A 240 21.68 20.86 21.63
CA LYS A 240 21.37 22.06 22.43
C LYS A 240 19.92 22.52 22.26
N LEU A 241 19.20 21.97 21.28
CA LEU A 241 17.80 22.28 20.96
C LEU A 241 17.17 21.10 20.19
N ASN A 242 15.95 20.73 20.54
CA ASN A 242 15.12 19.80 19.79
C ASN A 242 14.14 20.58 18.89
N VAL A 243 14.23 20.41 17.59
CA VAL A 243 13.36 21.09 16.62
C VAL A 243 12.33 20.10 16.10
N VAL A 244 11.08 20.23 16.55
CA VAL A 244 9.97 19.34 16.19
C VAL A 244 9.35 19.82 14.89
N VAL A 245 9.59 19.09 13.81
CA VAL A 245 9.23 19.43 12.43
C VAL A 245 7.88 18.80 12.09
N CYS A 246 6.85 19.63 11.85
CA CYS A 246 5.55 19.25 11.28
C CYS A 246 4.80 18.07 11.95
N SER A 247 5.23 17.59 13.12
CA SER A 247 4.83 16.28 13.66
C SER A 247 4.74 16.29 15.18
N ARG A 248 3.55 16.68 15.68
CA ARG A 248 3.16 16.50 17.09
C ARG A 248 3.06 15.02 17.50
N ALA A 249 3.25 14.09 16.58
CA ALA A 249 3.29 12.66 16.86
C ALA A 249 4.51 12.22 17.68
N LEU A 250 5.62 12.99 17.64
CA LEU A 250 6.84 12.75 18.41
C LEU A 250 7.12 13.84 19.46
N ILE A 251 6.10 14.63 19.85
CA ILE A 251 6.25 15.63 20.91
C ILE A 251 6.50 14.99 22.30
N ASN A 252 6.16 13.71 22.48
CA ASN A 252 6.55 12.93 23.65
C ASN A 252 8.08 12.75 23.73
N VAL A 253 8.75 12.48 22.59
CA VAL A 253 10.22 12.41 22.51
C VAL A 253 10.84 13.73 22.90
N ALA A 254 10.36 14.85 22.35
CA ALA A 254 10.88 16.18 22.66
C ALA A 254 10.73 16.54 24.16
N LYS A 255 9.55 16.29 24.75
CA LYS A 255 9.27 16.55 26.18
C LYS A 255 10.08 15.65 27.12
N GLU A 256 10.23 14.36 26.81
CA GLU A 256 11.07 13.48 27.62
C GLU A 256 12.56 13.77 27.43
N MET A 257 13.02 14.25 26.26
CA MET A 257 14.41 14.72 26.12
C MET A 257 14.67 16.03 26.89
N GLU A 258 13.69 16.93 26.99
CA GLU A 258 13.75 18.10 27.87
C GLU A 258 13.85 17.68 29.35
N LYS A 259 13.03 16.73 29.78
CA LYS A 259 12.98 16.20 31.16
C LYS A 259 14.16 15.32 31.55
N ARG A 260 14.66 14.45 30.65
CA ARG A 260 15.76 13.50 30.91
C ARG A 260 17.15 14.12 30.69
N TYR A 261 17.29 15.07 29.77
CA TYR A 261 18.59 15.62 29.35
C TYR A 261 18.69 17.16 29.40
N GLY A 262 17.61 17.87 29.75
CA GLY A 262 17.62 19.34 29.81
C GLY A 262 17.62 20.04 28.44
N ILE A 263 17.28 19.33 27.36
CA ILE A 263 17.32 19.87 25.99
C ILE A 263 15.98 20.53 25.65
N PRO A 264 15.89 21.87 25.55
CA PRO A 264 14.64 22.55 25.23
C PRO A 264 14.14 22.19 23.83
N TYR A 265 12.84 22.37 23.57
CA TYR A 265 12.26 22.13 22.25
C TYR A 265 11.43 23.28 21.68
N ILE A 266 11.27 23.29 20.35
CA ILE A 266 10.35 24.17 19.61
C ILE A 266 9.59 23.39 18.54
N GLU A 267 8.32 23.72 18.30
CA GLU A 267 7.56 23.25 17.13
C GLU A 267 7.80 24.20 15.94
N VAL A 268 8.09 23.66 14.75
CA VAL A 268 8.27 24.43 13.50
C VAL A 268 7.65 23.71 12.29
N SER A 269 7.57 24.42 11.16
CA SER A 269 7.29 23.83 9.85
C SER A 269 8.25 24.36 8.79
N PHE A 270 8.52 23.55 7.77
CA PHE A 270 9.37 23.91 6.63
C PHE A 270 8.58 24.02 5.31
N PHE A 271 7.25 23.87 5.33
CA PHE A 271 6.42 23.99 4.12
C PHE A 271 5.97 25.44 3.91
N GLY A 272 6.31 26.00 2.74
CA GLY A 272 6.11 27.41 2.44
C GLY A 272 7.29 28.30 2.84
N LYS A 273 7.40 29.43 2.15
CA LYS A 273 8.35 30.51 2.43
C LYS A 273 8.12 31.06 3.83
N THR A 274 6.85 31.28 4.18
CA THR A 274 6.45 31.93 5.42
C THR A 274 6.81 31.07 6.64
N GLU A 275 6.55 29.75 6.63
CA GLU A 275 6.98 28.88 7.75
C GLU A 275 8.49 28.65 7.77
N MET A 276 9.15 28.46 6.63
CA MET A 276 10.61 28.30 6.59
C MET A 276 11.34 29.54 7.15
N THR A 277 10.88 30.75 6.77
CA THR A 277 11.41 32.02 7.31
C THR A 277 11.13 32.17 8.82
N LYS A 278 9.96 31.74 9.32
CA LYS A 278 9.66 31.69 10.77
C LYS A 278 10.58 30.68 11.49
N ALA A 279 10.74 29.48 10.95
CA ALA A 279 11.51 28.39 11.55
C ALA A 279 12.99 28.78 11.73
N LEU A 280 13.62 29.37 10.71
CA LEU A 280 14.99 29.88 10.80
C LEU A 280 15.15 30.91 11.93
N ARG A 281 14.22 31.86 12.03
CA ARG A 281 14.21 32.89 13.10
C ARG A 281 13.99 32.29 14.49
N MET A 282 13.07 31.34 14.63
CA MET A 282 12.81 30.65 15.90
C MET A 282 14.01 29.84 16.37
N ILE A 283 14.65 29.06 15.48
CA ILE A 283 15.88 28.32 15.81
C ILE A 283 16.98 29.29 16.26
N GLY A 284 17.19 30.40 15.54
CA GLY A 284 18.14 31.44 15.94
C GLY A 284 17.87 32.01 17.33
N ALA A 285 16.63 32.42 17.60
CA ALA A 285 16.21 33.04 18.85
C ALA A 285 16.25 32.11 20.08
N SER A 286 16.15 30.79 19.89
CA SER A 286 16.31 29.79 20.97
C SER A 286 17.75 29.69 21.50
N GLY A 287 18.76 30.12 20.73
CA GLY A 287 20.19 29.99 21.06
C GLY A 287 20.78 30.94 22.10
N LYS A 288 19.95 31.49 23.01
CA LYS A 288 20.31 32.62 23.89
C LYS A 288 21.61 32.39 24.66
N GLY A 289 22.47 33.42 24.67
CA GLY A 289 23.75 33.43 25.38
C GLY A 289 24.91 32.74 24.64
N GLN A 290 24.71 31.54 24.06
CA GLN A 290 25.78 30.86 23.32
C GLN A 290 25.88 31.32 21.85
N TRP A 291 24.78 31.32 21.09
CA TRP A 291 24.84 31.50 19.63
C TRP A 291 24.91 32.98 19.22
N ALA A 292 24.42 33.89 20.07
CA ALA A 292 24.56 35.33 19.90
C ALA A 292 26.03 35.78 19.76
N ARG A 293 26.98 35.11 20.45
CA ARG A 293 28.43 35.36 20.35
C ARG A 293 29.04 35.01 18.98
N VAL A 294 28.24 34.52 18.04
CA VAL A 294 28.68 33.98 16.73
C VAL A 294 28.01 34.73 15.56
N GLY A 295 27.12 35.69 15.85
CA GLY A 295 26.43 36.48 14.82
C GLY A 295 25.42 35.67 13.99
N LEU A 296 24.85 34.61 14.56
CA LEU A 296 23.95 33.68 13.84
C LEU A 296 22.73 34.39 13.25
N GLU A 297 22.13 35.32 13.99
CA GLU A 297 20.94 36.09 13.58
C GLU A 297 21.19 36.90 12.30
N GLY A 298 22.32 37.60 12.20
CA GLY A 298 22.71 38.35 11.00
C GLY A 298 22.98 37.46 9.78
N LYS A 299 23.43 36.21 9.99
CA LYS A 299 23.52 35.21 8.91
C LYS A 299 22.14 34.72 8.49
N ILE A 300 21.26 34.41 9.46
CA ILE A 300 19.88 33.97 9.20
C ILE A 300 19.14 34.99 8.32
N GLU A 301 19.16 36.27 8.66
CA GLU A 301 18.51 37.32 7.86
C GLU A 301 19.16 37.51 6.47
N SER A 302 20.49 37.34 6.37
CA SER A 302 21.19 37.37 5.08
C SER A 302 20.81 36.20 4.18
N ILE A 303 20.64 34.99 4.74
CA ILE A 303 20.17 33.80 4.01
C ILE A 303 18.70 33.96 3.62
N ILE A 304 17.80 34.39 4.53
CA ILE A 304 16.40 34.69 4.19
C ILE A 304 16.32 35.67 3.00
N THR A 305 17.12 36.75 3.03
CA THR A 305 17.18 37.77 1.96
C THR A 305 17.79 37.25 0.64
N ARG A 306 18.56 36.14 0.70
CA ARG A 306 19.08 35.43 -0.49
C ARG A 306 18.01 34.50 -1.07
N GLU A 307 17.45 33.62 -0.24
CA GLU A 307 16.49 32.60 -0.64
C GLU A 307 15.17 33.21 -1.12
N GLU A 308 14.59 34.18 -0.38
CA GLU A 308 13.33 34.80 -0.79
C GLU A 308 13.44 35.53 -2.14
N ARG A 309 14.60 36.11 -2.45
CA ARG A 309 14.86 36.75 -3.74
C ARG A 309 14.91 35.75 -4.89
N GLN A 310 15.66 34.66 -4.73
CA GLN A 310 15.72 33.58 -5.72
C GLN A 310 14.36 32.88 -5.90
N LEU A 311 13.62 32.68 -4.80
CA LEU A 311 12.25 32.17 -4.83
C LEU A 311 11.32 33.10 -5.61
N ASN A 312 11.32 34.39 -5.30
CA ASN A 312 10.50 35.39 -6.00
C ASN A 312 10.86 35.51 -7.50
N GLU A 313 12.08 35.11 -7.89
CA GLU A 313 12.47 34.99 -9.30
C GLU A 313 11.93 33.70 -9.93
N LYS A 314 12.11 32.53 -9.28
CA LYS A 314 11.58 31.23 -9.74
C LYS A 314 10.04 31.23 -9.85
N LEU A 315 9.32 31.86 -8.90
CA LEU A 315 7.85 31.85 -8.85
C LEU A 315 7.18 32.74 -9.92
N LYS A 316 7.89 33.62 -10.63
CA LYS A 316 7.31 34.43 -11.73
C LYS A 316 6.64 33.56 -12.80
N SER A 317 7.26 32.42 -13.12
CA SER A 317 6.77 31.42 -14.07
C SER A 317 5.47 30.72 -13.64
N TYR A 318 5.10 30.83 -12.37
CA TYR A 318 3.91 30.20 -11.77
C TYR A 318 2.85 31.24 -11.34
N SER A 319 2.98 32.48 -11.81
CA SER A 319 2.06 33.59 -11.48
C SER A 319 0.60 33.34 -11.85
N HIS A 320 0.32 32.43 -12.81
CA HIS A 320 -1.04 31.98 -13.18
C HIS A 320 -1.73 31.09 -12.13
N LEU A 321 -1.03 30.69 -11.06
CA LEU A 321 -1.64 30.01 -9.92
C LEU A 321 -2.37 30.98 -8.97
N LYS A 322 -2.07 32.27 -9.04
CA LYS A 322 -2.65 33.27 -8.13
C LYS A 322 -4.16 33.42 -8.37
N GLY A 323 -4.96 33.26 -7.32
CA GLY A 323 -6.42 33.27 -7.38
C GLY A 323 -7.06 31.93 -7.79
N LYS A 324 -6.28 30.85 -7.91
CA LYS A 324 -6.81 29.48 -8.03
C LYS A 324 -7.37 29.00 -6.70
N LYS A 325 -8.40 28.15 -6.73
CA LYS A 325 -9.12 27.64 -5.55
C LYS A 325 -8.75 26.18 -5.25
N ALA A 326 -8.31 25.90 -4.02
CA ALA A 326 -7.93 24.56 -3.57
C ALA A 326 -8.85 24.04 -2.46
N VAL A 327 -9.20 22.75 -2.55
CA VAL A 327 -9.70 21.98 -1.39
C VAL A 327 -8.54 21.18 -0.81
N LEU A 328 -8.32 21.29 0.50
CA LEU A 328 -7.21 20.63 1.18
C LEU A 328 -7.70 19.50 2.11
N TYR A 329 -7.25 18.28 1.85
CA TYR A 329 -7.53 17.13 2.74
C TYR A 329 -6.26 16.32 3.06
N THR A 330 -5.57 16.72 4.14
CA THR A 330 -4.38 16.03 4.65
C THR A 330 -4.61 15.42 6.05
N GLY A 331 -3.56 14.87 6.67
CA GLY A 331 -3.61 14.31 8.03
C GLY A 331 -3.07 15.27 9.09
N GLY A 332 -3.98 15.82 9.91
CA GLY A 332 -3.66 16.54 11.14
C GLY A 332 -2.68 17.71 10.95
N VAL A 333 -1.54 17.67 11.66
CA VAL A 333 -0.51 18.72 11.70
C VAL A 333 0.00 19.14 10.30
N LYS A 334 -0.10 18.26 9.29
CA LYS A 334 0.25 18.64 7.91
C LYS A 334 -0.69 19.67 7.28
N SER A 335 -1.96 19.76 7.70
CA SER A 335 -2.94 20.63 7.03
C SER A 335 -2.59 22.12 7.17
N TRP A 336 -2.21 22.60 8.36
CA TRP A 336 -1.80 24.01 8.53
C TRP A 336 -0.46 24.33 7.84
N SER A 337 0.44 23.34 7.72
CA SER A 337 1.69 23.48 6.96
C SER A 337 1.44 23.64 5.46
N PHE A 338 0.55 22.84 4.86
CA PHE A 338 0.17 23.01 3.45
C PHE A 338 -0.76 24.21 3.20
N ILE A 339 -1.53 24.67 4.20
CA ILE A 339 -2.25 25.95 4.13
C ILE A 339 -1.25 27.10 3.86
N SER A 340 -0.21 27.23 4.69
CA SER A 340 0.78 28.31 4.54
C SER A 340 1.50 28.25 3.19
N ALA A 341 1.89 27.05 2.75
CA ALA A 341 2.50 26.84 1.43
C ALA A 341 1.59 27.20 0.24
N LEU A 342 0.29 26.92 0.31
CA LEU A 342 -0.66 27.29 -0.76
C LEU A 342 -0.93 28.81 -0.77
N LEU A 343 -1.04 29.43 0.41
CA LEU A 343 -1.20 30.88 0.54
C LEU A 343 0.04 31.65 0.04
N ASP A 344 1.25 31.13 0.26
CA ASP A 344 2.49 31.69 -0.31
C ASP A 344 2.52 31.65 -1.86
N LEU A 345 1.79 30.72 -2.50
CA LEU A 345 1.57 30.69 -3.96
C LEU A 345 0.41 31.59 -4.43
N GLY A 346 -0.32 32.21 -3.50
CA GLY A 346 -1.52 33.01 -3.79
C GLY A 346 -2.74 32.16 -4.16
N ILE A 347 -2.79 30.90 -3.74
CA ILE A 347 -3.92 29.98 -3.95
C ILE A 347 -4.92 30.16 -2.79
N GLU A 348 -6.18 30.39 -3.14
CA GLU A 348 -7.30 30.51 -2.19
C GLU A 348 -7.73 29.12 -1.69
N ILE A 349 -7.98 28.96 -0.40
CA ILE A 349 -8.35 27.66 0.19
C ILE A 349 -9.84 27.70 0.56
N VAL A 350 -10.65 26.89 -0.13
CA VAL A 350 -12.12 26.99 -0.09
C VAL A 350 -12.80 25.94 0.80
N ALA A 351 -12.07 24.92 1.24
CA ALA A 351 -12.48 23.99 2.30
C ALA A 351 -11.26 23.21 2.83
N VAL A 352 -11.29 22.86 4.13
CA VAL A 352 -10.25 22.03 4.76
C VAL A 352 -10.85 20.87 5.56
N GLY A 353 -10.38 19.66 5.30
CA GLY A 353 -10.79 18.46 6.03
C GLY A 353 -10.09 18.32 7.39
N THR A 354 -10.82 18.42 8.50
CA THR A 354 -10.24 18.39 9.86
C THR A 354 -10.39 17.06 10.61
N LYS A 355 -10.98 16.03 10.00
CA LYS A 355 -11.22 14.69 10.61
C LYS A 355 -10.01 14.04 11.30
N LYS A 356 -8.79 14.47 11.00
CA LYS A 356 -7.51 13.92 11.52
C LYS A 356 -6.75 14.92 12.41
N SER A 357 -7.34 16.08 12.68
CA SER A 357 -6.76 17.20 13.43
C SER A 357 -6.96 17.03 14.93
N THR A 358 -6.09 17.64 15.73
CA THR A 358 -6.39 17.97 17.13
C THR A 358 -7.11 19.32 17.21
N PHE A 359 -7.80 19.59 18.31
CA PHE A 359 -8.49 20.87 18.55
C PHE A 359 -7.53 22.08 18.39
N GLU A 360 -6.30 21.96 18.90
CA GLU A 360 -5.25 22.98 18.75
C GLU A 360 -4.76 23.15 17.29
N ASP A 361 -4.83 22.10 16.46
CA ASP A 361 -4.56 22.24 15.03
C ASP A 361 -5.73 22.96 14.33
N GLU A 362 -6.98 22.75 14.76
CA GLU A 362 -8.15 23.46 14.23
C GLU A 362 -8.14 24.95 14.63
N GLU A 363 -7.72 25.29 15.84
CA GLU A 363 -7.50 26.69 16.27
C GLU A 363 -6.45 27.36 15.38
N LYS A 364 -5.28 26.74 15.17
CA LYS A 364 -4.25 27.24 14.24
C LYS A 364 -4.75 27.37 12.80
N MET A 365 -5.64 26.49 12.33
CA MET A 365 -6.23 26.62 10.99
C MET A 365 -7.14 27.85 10.88
N LYS A 366 -7.93 28.16 11.92
CA LYS A 366 -8.75 29.38 11.96
C LYS A 366 -7.90 30.65 12.04
N GLU A 367 -6.82 30.65 12.82
CA GLU A 367 -5.88 31.79 12.90
C GLU A 367 -5.26 32.15 11.54
N ILE A 368 -5.04 31.15 10.66
CA ILE A 368 -4.41 31.36 9.34
C ILE A 368 -5.45 31.63 8.23
N LEU A 369 -6.67 31.08 8.33
CA LEU A 369 -7.69 31.14 7.28
C LEU A 369 -8.81 32.17 7.51
N GLY A 370 -9.02 32.62 8.75
CA GLY A 370 -10.25 33.33 9.15
C GLY A 370 -11.43 32.37 9.38
N GLU A 371 -12.57 32.91 9.80
CA GLU A 371 -13.77 32.10 10.14
C GLU A 371 -14.59 31.65 8.91
N ASP A 372 -14.39 32.28 7.74
CA ASP A 372 -15.18 32.04 6.54
C ASP A 372 -14.86 30.71 5.81
N VAL A 373 -13.71 30.10 6.08
CA VAL A 373 -13.28 28.86 5.40
C VAL A 373 -13.82 27.62 6.13
N PRO A 374 -14.65 26.78 5.48
CA PRO A 374 -15.29 25.65 6.15
C PRO A 374 -14.29 24.56 6.55
N LEU A 375 -14.19 24.33 7.85
CA LEU A 375 -13.55 23.16 8.47
C LEU A 375 -14.54 21.99 8.51
N VAL A 376 -14.19 20.85 7.91
CA VAL A 376 -15.13 19.75 7.66
C VAL A 376 -14.67 18.43 8.29
N GLU A 377 -15.48 17.89 9.22
CA GLU A 377 -15.29 16.55 9.79
C GLU A 377 -15.70 15.41 8.82
N ASP A 378 -16.78 15.56 8.03
CA ASP A 378 -17.16 14.54 7.03
C ASP A 378 -16.38 14.69 5.72
N VAL A 379 -15.21 14.04 5.69
CA VAL A 379 -14.37 13.86 4.50
C VAL A 379 -14.60 12.50 3.81
N THR A 380 -15.84 12.00 3.81
CA THR A 380 -16.20 10.91 2.87
C THR A 380 -16.04 11.39 1.42
N PRO A 381 -15.63 10.54 0.46
CA PRO A 381 -15.37 10.98 -0.91
C PRO A 381 -16.59 11.62 -1.60
N LYS A 382 -17.82 11.18 -1.26
CA LYS A 382 -19.07 11.83 -1.69
C LYS A 382 -19.17 13.29 -1.22
N ASN A 383 -18.82 13.59 0.03
CA ASN A 383 -18.85 14.97 0.54
C ASN A 383 -17.64 15.79 0.06
N LEU A 384 -16.47 15.15 -0.12
CA LEU A 384 -15.29 15.80 -0.71
C LEU A 384 -15.57 16.24 -2.15
N LEU A 385 -16.23 15.40 -2.95
CA LEU A 385 -16.69 15.74 -4.30
C LEU A 385 -17.76 16.83 -4.30
N ARG A 386 -18.70 16.79 -3.35
CA ARG A 386 -19.68 17.86 -3.15
C ARG A 386 -19.00 19.20 -2.90
N LEU A 387 -17.99 19.26 -2.03
CA LEU A 387 -17.23 20.47 -1.73
C LEU A 387 -16.46 21.01 -2.95
N LEU A 388 -15.77 20.13 -3.71
CA LEU A 388 -15.07 20.50 -4.94
C LEU A 388 -16.01 21.19 -5.95
N LYS A 389 -17.22 20.63 -6.14
CA LYS A 389 -18.23 21.17 -7.05
C LYS A 389 -18.93 22.42 -6.50
N GLU A 390 -19.42 22.42 -5.26
CA GLU A 390 -20.11 23.58 -4.67
C GLU A 390 -19.22 24.82 -4.46
N ARG A 391 -17.89 24.65 -4.38
CA ARG A 391 -16.94 25.77 -4.18
C ARG A 391 -16.16 26.15 -5.43
N ASN A 392 -16.43 25.50 -6.57
CA ASN A 392 -15.71 25.68 -7.85
C ASN A 392 -14.18 25.62 -7.65
N ALA A 393 -13.71 24.52 -7.06
CA ALA A 393 -12.28 24.33 -6.80
C ALA A 393 -11.53 23.96 -8.09
N ASP A 394 -10.40 24.63 -8.34
CA ASP A 394 -9.48 24.31 -9.43
C ASP A 394 -8.62 23.06 -9.14
N ILE A 395 -8.45 22.67 -7.86
CA ILE A 395 -7.57 21.56 -7.48
C ILE A 395 -7.94 20.89 -6.15
N LEU A 396 -7.77 19.56 -6.08
CA LEU A 396 -7.73 18.80 -4.83
C LEU A 396 -6.28 18.56 -4.39
N VAL A 397 -5.90 19.08 -3.21
CA VAL A 397 -4.61 18.80 -2.58
C VAL A 397 -4.87 17.83 -1.42
N ALA A 398 -4.54 16.55 -1.61
CA ALA A 398 -4.87 15.51 -0.63
C ALA A 398 -3.93 14.31 -0.70
N GLY A 399 -4.15 13.31 0.17
CA GLY A 399 -3.40 12.05 0.09
C GLY A 399 -3.87 11.12 -1.04
N GLY A 400 -2.95 10.33 -1.61
CA GLY A 400 -3.15 9.42 -2.76
C GLY A 400 -4.42 8.56 -2.77
N ARG A 401 -4.99 8.19 -1.61
CA ARG A 401 -6.32 7.54 -1.52
C ARG A 401 -7.45 8.33 -2.22
N ASN A 402 -7.33 9.65 -2.33
CA ASN A 402 -8.30 10.53 -2.99
C ASN A 402 -7.87 10.93 -4.41
N GLN A 403 -6.73 10.42 -4.90
CA GLN A 403 -6.21 10.70 -6.24
C GLN A 403 -7.23 10.33 -7.30
N TYR A 404 -7.67 9.07 -7.32
CA TYR A 404 -8.58 8.57 -8.35
C TYR A 404 -10.01 9.10 -8.25
N LEU A 405 -10.41 9.64 -7.08
CA LEU A 405 -11.63 10.46 -6.98
C LEU A 405 -11.49 11.73 -7.83
N ALA A 406 -10.44 12.52 -7.62
CA ALA A 406 -10.24 13.77 -8.36
C ALA A 406 -9.99 13.51 -9.85
N ILE A 407 -9.13 12.54 -10.19
CA ILE A 407 -8.79 12.21 -11.58
C ILE A 407 -10.03 11.84 -12.40
N LYS A 408 -10.91 10.98 -11.87
CA LYS A 408 -12.13 10.54 -12.58
C LYS A 408 -13.18 11.64 -12.70
N GLU A 409 -13.30 12.48 -11.68
CA GLU A 409 -14.23 13.61 -11.67
C GLU A 409 -13.70 14.84 -12.44
N GLY A 410 -12.56 14.71 -13.12
CA GLY A 410 -11.96 15.76 -13.97
C GLY A 410 -11.25 16.88 -13.21
N PHE A 411 -11.01 16.71 -11.90
CA PHE A 411 -10.32 17.70 -11.08
C PHE A 411 -8.80 17.47 -11.05
N PRO A 412 -7.99 18.52 -11.24
CA PRO A 412 -6.56 18.51 -10.91
C PRO A 412 -6.30 17.99 -9.49
N PHE A 413 -5.19 17.27 -9.34
CA PHE A 413 -4.78 16.62 -8.11
C PHE A 413 -3.26 16.73 -7.86
N VAL A 414 -2.87 16.87 -6.60
CA VAL A 414 -1.47 16.73 -6.13
C VAL A 414 -1.44 15.91 -4.84
N ASP A 415 -0.61 14.85 -4.80
CA ASP A 415 -0.38 14.07 -3.57
C ASP A 415 0.57 14.79 -2.63
N VAL A 416 0.15 14.93 -1.37
CA VAL A 416 0.91 15.52 -0.25
C VAL A 416 1.15 14.54 0.91
N ASN A 417 0.83 13.26 0.73
CA ASN A 417 1.02 12.23 1.77
C ASN A 417 2.49 11.79 1.91
N GLN A 418 2.70 10.68 2.63
CA GLN A 418 3.98 9.99 2.79
C GLN A 418 4.33 9.10 1.58
N GLU A 419 3.47 9.03 0.56
CA GLU A 419 3.59 8.12 -0.59
C GLU A 419 4.16 8.81 -1.84
N ARG A 420 4.11 10.15 -1.87
CA ARG A 420 4.54 11.00 -2.98
C ARG A 420 6.04 10.89 -3.31
N HIS A 421 6.39 11.27 -4.53
CA HIS A 421 7.75 11.18 -5.06
C HIS A 421 8.48 12.53 -5.23
N ILE A 422 7.89 13.65 -4.79
CA ILE A 422 8.47 15.00 -4.95
C ILE A 422 8.52 15.76 -3.60
N ALA A 423 9.68 16.32 -3.28
CA ALA A 423 9.94 17.14 -2.10
C ALA A 423 9.26 18.51 -2.20
N TYR A 424 8.61 18.95 -1.11
CA TYR A 424 7.89 20.23 -1.01
C TYR A 424 8.34 21.10 0.17
N ALA A 425 9.28 20.63 1.00
CA ALA A 425 9.86 21.42 2.09
C ALA A 425 10.93 22.42 1.60
N GLY A 426 11.09 23.52 2.34
CA GLY A 426 12.03 24.60 2.05
C GLY A 426 11.58 25.51 0.90
N TYR A 427 12.39 26.54 0.62
CA TYR A 427 12.11 27.51 -0.45
C TYR A 427 12.04 26.84 -1.83
N GLU A 428 12.92 25.88 -2.13
CA GLU A 428 12.88 25.13 -3.39
C GLU A 428 11.68 24.17 -3.48
N GLY A 429 11.30 23.54 -2.36
CA GLY A 429 10.12 22.68 -2.30
C GLY A 429 8.80 23.43 -2.60
N LEU A 430 8.72 24.72 -2.26
CA LEU A 430 7.60 25.57 -2.67
C LEU A 430 7.54 25.77 -4.20
N VAL A 431 8.69 25.84 -4.89
CA VAL A 431 8.75 25.89 -6.35
C VAL A 431 8.33 24.54 -6.96
N ASN A 432 8.78 23.43 -6.38
CA ASN A 432 8.34 22.09 -6.79
C ASN A 432 6.82 21.91 -6.62
N LEU A 433 6.24 22.42 -5.52
CA LEU A 433 4.80 22.39 -5.29
C LEU A 433 4.06 23.25 -6.31
N ALA A 434 4.55 24.46 -6.61
CA ALA A 434 4.01 25.32 -7.66
C ALA A 434 4.05 24.62 -9.03
N GLU A 435 5.16 23.96 -9.35
CA GLU A 435 5.30 23.18 -10.57
C GLU A 435 4.30 22.04 -10.64
N GLN A 436 4.15 21.23 -9.58
CA GLN A 436 3.21 20.10 -9.60
C GLN A 436 1.74 20.56 -9.69
N ILE A 437 1.36 21.61 -8.98
CA ILE A 437 0.02 22.22 -9.09
C ILE A 437 -0.19 22.75 -10.52
N SER A 438 0.79 23.47 -11.06
CA SER A 438 0.76 24.04 -12.41
C SER A 438 0.73 22.98 -13.51
N ASN A 439 1.48 21.89 -13.37
CA ASN A 439 1.52 20.77 -14.31
C ASN A 439 0.22 19.97 -14.25
N SER A 440 -0.35 19.76 -13.05
CA SER A 440 -1.66 19.14 -12.88
C SER A 440 -2.75 19.99 -13.56
N ILE A 441 -2.86 21.28 -13.25
CA ILE A 441 -3.85 22.18 -13.90
C ILE A 441 -3.63 22.25 -15.43
N ARG A 442 -2.38 22.31 -15.90
CA ARG A 442 -2.08 22.28 -17.35
C ARG A 442 -2.40 20.94 -18.02
N PHE A 443 -2.26 19.81 -17.34
CA PHE A 443 -2.61 18.49 -17.86
C PHE A 443 -4.12 18.32 -18.05
N TYR A 444 -4.94 18.81 -17.11
CA TYR A 444 -6.41 18.83 -17.31
C TYR A 444 -6.85 19.85 -18.36
N ALA A 445 -6.00 20.82 -18.70
CA ALA A 445 -6.16 21.71 -19.86
C ALA A 445 -5.51 21.19 -21.17
N GLY A 446 -4.77 20.06 -21.15
CA GLY A 446 -4.00 19.56 -22.30
C GLY A 446 -3.38 18.17 -22.09
N HIS A 447 -3.74 17.20 -22.95
CA HIS A 447 -3.57 15.76 -22.71
C HIS A 447 -2.14 15.16 -22.86
N ARG A 448 -1.78 14.28 -21.89
CA ARG A 448 -0.95 13.02 -21.97
C ARG A 448 0.61 13.01 -21.95
N SER A 449 1.14 11.97 -21.27
CA SER A 449 2.53 11.37 -21.31
C SER A 449 3.64 11.99 -20.40
N TYR A 450 4.77 11.35 -20.00
CA TYR A 450 5.33 9.96 -20.14
C TYR A 450 6.34 9.57 -18.98
N MET A 451 6.88 8.34 -19.03
CA MET A 451 8.06 7.63 -18.39
C MET A 451 9.06 8.32 -17.40
N SER A 452 9.52 7.73 -16.26
CA SER A 452 10.45 6.58 -15.93
C SER A 452 11.96 6.98 -15.77
N ASN A 453 12.92 6.35 -15.04
CA ASN A 453 13.18 4.97 -14.51
C ASN A 453 14.06 4.96 -13.19
N LYS A 454 14.67 3.82 -12.72
CA LYS A 454 15.31 3.61 -11.36
C LYS A 454 16.52 2.60 -11.25
N THR A 455 17.09 2.34 -10.03
CA THR A 455 18.29 1.44 -9.69
C THR A 455 18.05 0.34 -8.58
N TYR A 456 19.03 -0.55 -8.20
CA TYR A 456 18.99 -2.05 -7.97
C TYR A 456 19.28 -2.70 -6.53
N PHE A 457 19.06 -4.04 -6.34
CA PHE A 457 19.75 -5.10 -5.46
C PHE A 457 19.14 -5.67 -4.10
N GLN A 458 19.38 -6.91 -3.52
CA GLN A 458 19.67 -8.35 -3.96
C GLN A 458 19.97 -9.46 -2.86
N SER A 459 19.21 -10.59 -2.61
CA SER A 459 19.72 -11.90 -2.00
C SER A 459 18.75 -13.11 -1.70
N GLN A 460 19.22 -14.37 -1.78
CA GLN A 460 18.56 -15.72 -1.61
C GLN A 460 17.67 -16.07 -0.37
N GLU A 461 16.97 -17.23 -0.45
CA GLU A 461 16.04 -17.90 0.51
C GLU A 461 16.42 -17.95 1.99
N LYS A 462 15.39 -18.00 2.86
CA LYS A 462 15.44 -17.70 4.30
C LYS A 462 14.30 -18.28 5.16
N SER A 463 14.52 -18.32 6.48
CA SER A 463 13.51 -18.42 7.56
C SER A 463 12.70 -17.13 7.80
N VAL A 464 13.19 -16.01 7.25
CA VAL A 464 12.54 -14.70 7.17
C VAL A 464 12.22 -14.40 5.70
N ALA A 465 10.93 -14.32 5.33
CA ALA A 465 10.58 -13.90 3.98
C ALA A 465 11.02 -12.44 3.77
N VAL A 466 11.79 -12.18 2.71
CA VAL A 466 12.29 -10.86 2.36
C VAL A 466 11.74 -10.42 1.02
N ASN A 467 11.21 -9.20 0.94
CA ASN A 467 10.54 -8.69 -0.26
C ASN A 467 9.50 -9.71 -0.81
N PRO A 468 8.46 -10.07 -0.04
CA PRO A 468 7.58 -11.20 -0.36
C PRO A 468 6.80 -11.03 -1.67
N LEU A 469 6.58 -12.16 -2.36
CA LEU A 469 5.64 -12.28 -3.48
C LEU A 469 4.18 -12.45 -2.99
N LYS A 470 4.01 -13.09 -1.83
CA LYS A 470 2.74 -13.52 -1.23
C LYS A 470 1.91 -12.36 -0.69
N HIS A 471 0.62 -12.37 -1.01
CA HIS A 471 -0.41 -11.47 -0.48
C HIS A 471 -1.51 -12.30 0.21
N SER A 472 -2.22 -11.75 1.20
CA SER A 472 -3.14 -12.55 2.03
C SER A 472 -4.53 -12.78 1.43
N GLN A 473 -5.22 -13.82 1.90
CA GLN A 473 -6.54 -14.24 1.41
C GLN A 473 -7.58 -13.10 1.43
N ALA A 474 -7.55 -12.24 2.46
CA ALA A 474 -8.49 -11.13 2.59
C ALA A 474 -8.36 -10.09 1.45
N ILE A 475 -7.19 -9.98 0.80
CA ILE A 475 -7.00 -9.15 -0.39
C ILE A 475 -7.66 -9.79 -1.60
N GLY A 476 -7.45 -11.10 -1.83
CA GLY A 476 -8.09 -11.85 -2.91
C GLY A 476 -9.61 -11.80 -2.84
N ALA A 477 -10.17 -12.08 -1.66
CA ALA A 477 -11.60 -11.98 -1.43
C ALA A 477 -12.13 -10.56 -1.66
N ALA A 478 -11.40 -9.53 -1.21
CA ALA A 478 -11.76 -8.14 -1.46
C ALA A 478 -11.73 -7.75 -2.96
N ILE A 479 -10.87 -8.38 -3.78
CA ILE A 479 -10.87 -8.23 -5.24
C ILE A 479 -12.12 -8.89 -5.84
N ALA A 480 -12.45 -10.13 -5.44
CA ALA A 480 -13.65 -10.83 -5.94
C ALA A 480 -14.92 -9.98 -5.72
N PHE A 481 -15.09 -9.42 -4.51
CA PHE A 481 -16.20 -8.51 -4.20
C PHE A 481 -16.13 -7.12 -4.90
N GLN A 482 -15.09 -6.78 -5.67
CA GLN A 482 -15.13 -5.59 -6.56
C GLN A 482 -15.87 -5.85 -7.87
N GLY A 483 -16.01 -7.12 -8.28
CA GLY A 483 -16.63 -7.55 -9.53
C GLY A 483 -18.08 -7.98 -9.39
N ILE A 484 -18.73 -7.59 -8.30
CA ILE A 484 -20.15 -7.84 -7.99
C ILE A 484 -20.81 -6.47 -7.81
N ASP A 485 -21.90 -6.17 -8.53
CA ASP A 485 -22.52 -4.85 -8.45
C ASP A 485 -23.11 -4.59 -7.05
N LYS A 486 -23.00 -3.34 -6.58
CA LYS A 486 -23.44 -2.88 -5.24
C LYS A 486 -22.87 -3.68 -4.05
N ALA A 487 -21.89 -4.57 -4.25
CA ALA A 487 -21.28 -5.30 -3.15
C ALA A 487 -20.41 -4.40 -2.26
N LEU A 488 -20.24 -4.80 -0.99
CA LEU A 488 -19.27 -4.17 -0.09
C LEU A 488 -18.53 -5.21 0.75
N PRO A 489 -17.22 -5.44 0.51
CA PRO A 489 -16.41 -6.23 1.41
C PRO A 489 -16.07 -5.44 2.69
N VAL A 490 -16.14 -6.14 3.81
CA VAL A 490 -15.87 -5.66 5.17
C VAL A 490 -14.90 -6.64 5.82
N ILE A 491 -13.70 -6.17 6.18
CA ILE A 491 -12.74 -6.98 6.94
C ILE A 491 -13.05 -6.83 8.43
N HIS A 492 -13.46 -7.93 9.04
CA HIS A 492 -13.65 -8.05 10.48
C HIS A 492 -12.29 -8.18 11.17
N GLY A 493 -11.92 -7.17 11.96
CA GLY A 493 -10.57 -7.06 12.52
C GLY A 493 -10.10 -5.64 12.77
N ALA A 494 -8.80 -5.50 13.05
CA ALA A 494 -8.15 -4.21 13.24
C ALA A 494 -8.10 -3.41 11.94
N GLN A 495 -8.33 -2.09 12.02
CA GLN A 495 -8.51 -1.22 10.85
C GLN A 495 -7.32 -1.11 9.88
N GLY A 496 -6.14 -1.61 10.26
CA GLY A 496 -4.92 -1.57 9.45
C GLY A 496 -5.03 -2.38 8.16
N CYS A 497 -5.49 -3.63 8.23
CA CYS A 497 -5.56 -4.53 7.06
C CYS A 497 -6.41 -3.93 5.94
N THR A 498 -7.58 -3.39 6.32
CA THR A 498 -8.48 -2.64 5.44
C THR A 498 -7.83 -1.41 4.81
N PHE A 499 -7.12 -0.59 5.58
CA PHE A 499 -6.49 0.63 5.06
C PHE A 499 -5.39 0.31 4.05
N LEU A 500 -4.51 -0.62 4.39
CA LEU A 500 -3.34 -0.98 3.61
C LEU A 500 -3.74 -1.72 2.32
N GLY A 501 -4.62 -2.73 2.43
CA GLY A 501 -5.18 -3.42 1.27
C GLY A 501 -5.91 -2.47 0.34
N LYS A 502 -6.72 -1.54 0.87
CA LYS A 502 -7.39 -0.51 0.05
C LYS A 502 -6.39 0.35 -0.72
N VAL A 503 -5.29 0.79 -0.11
CA VAL A 503 -4.23 1.58 -0.78
C VAL A 503 -3.55 0.78 -1.88
N LEU A 504 -3.19 -0.49 -1.63
CA LEU A 504 -2.54 -1.35 -2.62
C LEU A 504 -3.44 -1.61 -3.84
N LEU A 505 -4.69 -2.01 -3.59
CA LEU A 505 -5.70 -2.23 -4.62
C LEU A 505 -5.98 -0.93 -5.43
N THR A 506 -6.02 0.23 -4.76
CA THR A 506 -6.21 1.54 -5.39
C THR A 506 -5.02 1.91 -6.29
N LYS A 507 -3.78 1.54 -5.92
CA LYS A 507 -2.58 1.75 -6.74
C LYS A 507 -2.53 0.85 -7.97
N HIS A 508 -2.96 -0.40 -7.83
CA HIS A 508 -2.99 -1.38 -8.93
C HIS A 508 -4.10 -1.06 -9.93
N PHE A 509 -5.36 -1.09 -9.50
CA PHE A 509 -6.52 -0.87 -10.38
C PHE A 509 -6.67 0.58 -10.84
N ARG A 510 -6.03 1.55 -10.16
CA ARG A 510 -6.16 2.99 -10.45
C ARG A 510 -7.62 3.48 -10.33
N GLU A 511 -8.32 2.87 -9.39
CA GLU A 511 -9.77 2.93 -9.20
C GLU A 511 -10.12 3.18 -7.72
N PRO A 512 -11.25 3.85 -7.40
CA PRO A 512 -11.81 3.87 -6.06
C PRO A 512 -12.31 2.48 -5.65
N ILE A 513 -11.60 1.82 -4.72
CA ILE A 513 -11.93 0.47 -4.23
C ILE A 513 -12.97 0.52 -3.11
N ALA A 514 -14.00 -0.31 -3.18
CA ALA A 514 -15.00 -0.49 -2.12
C ALA A 514 -14.48 -1.49 -1.07
N LEU A 515 -14.24 -1.03 0.16
CA LEU A 515 -13.68 -1.85 1.25
C LEU A 515 -13.84 -1.11 2.59
N GLN A 516 -14.34 -1.79 3.63
CA GLN A 516 -14.55 -1.26 4.98
C GLN A 516 -14.05 -2.23 6.09
N SER A 517 -14.20 -1.83 7.36
CA SER A 517 -13.70 -2.55 8.55
C SER A 517 -14.65 -2.43 9.72
N THR A 518 -14.74 -3.46 10.57
CA THR A 518 -15.39 -3.40 11.89
C THR A 518 -14.56 -2.64 12.94
N LYS A 519 -13.24 -2.51 12.71
CA LYS A 519 -12.28 -1.72 13.52
C LYS A 519 -12.17 -2.20 14.97
N LEU A 520 -11.82 -3.46 15.16
CA LEU A 520 -11.61 -4.02 16.50
C LEU A 520 -10.44 -3.35 17.23
N PHE A 521 -10.69 -2.94 18.47
CA PHE A 521 -9.70 -2.46 19.44
C PHE A 521 -9.52 -3.47 20.59
N THR A 522 -8.56 -3.22 21.49
CA THR A 522 -8.28 -4.07 22.67
C THR A 522 -9.54 -4.45 23.46
N GLU A 523 -10.47 -3.52 23.63
CA GLU A 523 -11.74 -3.75 24.34
C GLU A 523 -12.59 -4.85 23.65
N ASP A 524 -12.63 -4.89 22.31
CA ASP A 524 -13.41 -5.85 21.51
C ASP A 524 -12.70 -7.22 21.38
N VAL A 525 -11.38 -7.22 21.56
CA VAL A 525 -10.57 -8.45 21.66
C VAL A 525 -10.85 -9.14 23.00
N VAL A 526 -11.01 -8.38 24.10
CA VAL A 526 -11.27 -8.93 25.45
C VAL A 526 -12.76 -9.23 25.70
N MET A 527 -13.68 -8.37 25.24
CA MET A 527 -15.11 -8.44 25.63
C MET A 527 -16.02 -9.12 24.60
N GLY A 528 -15.51 -9.50 23.42
CA GLY A 528 -16.31 -9.97 22.29
C GLY A 528 -16.49 -8.89 21.20
N SER A 529 -16.60 -9.33 19.94
CA SER A 529 -16.54 -8.44 18.76
C SER A 529 -17.82 -8.45 17.93
N ASP A 530 -18.70 -9.46 18.10
CA ASP A 530 -19.94 -9.69 17.37
C ASP A 530 -20.87 -8.46 17.37
N GLY A 531 -20.96 -7.79 18.52
CA GLY A 531 -21.76 -6.56 18.66
C GLY A 531 -21.26 -5.42 17.76
N ASN A 532 -19.95 -5.32 17.53
CA ASN A 532 -19.38 -4.35 16.59
C ASN A 532 -19.54 -4.81 15.12
N LEU A 533 -19.50 -6.11 14.84
CA LEU A 533 -19.83 -6.65 13.52
C LEU A 533 -21.28 -6.32 13.14
N ILE A 534 -22.25 -6.74 13.96
CA ILE A 534 -23.69 -6.48 13.76
C ILE A 534 -23.97 -4.98 13.60
N LYS A 535 -23.41 -4.14 14.47
CA LYS A 535 -23.53 -2.68 14.41
C LYS A 535 -22.94 -2.08 13.13
N THR A 536 -21.82 -2.63 12.65
CA THR A 536 -21.19 -2.20 11.39
C THR A 536 -22.03 -2.60 10.18
N VAL A 537 -22.55 -3.83 10.15
CA VAL A 537 -23.44 -4.33 9.08
C VAL A 537 -24.74 -3.51 9.03
N ASN A 538 -25.41 -3.28 10.15
CA ASN A 538 -26.61 -2.44 10.21
C ASN A 538 -26.36 -1.02 9.68
N GLY A 539 -25.28 -0.35 10.15
CA GLY A 539 -24.91 0.98 9.67
C GLY A 539 -24.46 1.02 8.21
N ILE A 540 -24.07 -0.12 7.63
CA ILE A 540 -23.78 -0.27 6.20
C ILE A 540 -25.08 -0.36 5.39
N ILE A 541 -26.04 -1.20 5.81
CA ILE A 541 -27.33 -1.43 5.15
C ILE A 541 -28.19 -0.16 5.18
N GLU A 542 -28.26 0.49 6.34
CA GLU A 542 -29.01 1.73 6.54
C GLU A 542 -28.46 2.88 5.67
N LYS A 543 -27.12 3.06 5.62
CA LYS A 543 -26.49 4.19 4.95
C LYS A 543 -26.26 4.03 3.45
N ASN A 544 -25.94 2.82 2.97
CA ASN A 544 -25.45 2.61 1.60
C ASN A 544 -26.36 1.72 0.75
N ASN A 545 -27.24 0.92 1.38
CA ASN A 545 -28.13 -0.03 0.69
C ASN A 545 -27.42 -0.98 -0.30
N PRO A 546 -26.42 -1.77 0.14
CA PRO A 546 -25.81 -2.80 -0.69
C PRO A 546 -26.77 -3.97 -0.92
N ASP A 547 -26.61 -4.64 -2.06
CA ASP A 547 -27.29 -5.91 -2.33
C ASP A 547 -26.51 -7.09 -1.70
N VAL A 548 -25.19 -6.96 -1.57
CA VAL A 548 -24.28 -7.97 -0.96
C VAL A 548 -23.28 -7.31 0.00
N VAL A 549 -23.08 -7.92 1.18
CA VAL A 549 -21.98 -7.57 2.11
C VAL A 549 -21.10 -8.79 2.34
N GLY A 550 -19.88 -8.75 1.81
CA GLY A 550 -18.86 -9.78 2.02
C GLY A 550 -18.14 -9.56 3.34
N ILE A 551 -18.31 -10.46 4.30
CA ILE A 551 -17.74 -10.36 5.65
C ILE A 551 -16.51 -11.27 5.69
N LEU A 552 -15.35 -10.64 5.54
CA LEU A 552 -14.04 -11.26 5.46
C LEU A 552 -13.41 -11.28 6.85
N THR A 553 -12.82 -12.39 7.27
CA THR A 553 -12.06 -12.43 8.53
C THR A 553 -10.65 -11.85 8.34
N SER A 554 -9.94 -11.65 9.46
CA SER A 554 -8.51 -11.34 9.47
C SER A 554 -7.79 -12.26 10.45
N GLY A 555 -6.46 -12.30 10.40
CA GLY A 555 -5.65 -13.06 11.36
C GLY A 555 -5.92 -12.68 12.82
N LEU A 556 -6.46 -11.49 13.12
CA LEU A 556 -6.90 -11.13 14.48
C LEU A 556 -8.19 -11.87 14.89
N SER A 557 -9.20 -11.93 14.03
CA SER A 557 -10.48 -12.58 14.36
C SER A 557 -10.39 -14.11 14.33
N GLU A 558 -9.58 -14.66 13.40
CA GLU A 558 -9.33 -16.10 13.30
C GLU A 558 -8.57 -16.63 14.51
N VAL A 559 -7.44 -16.02 14.89
CA VAL A 559 -6.65 -16.46 16.07
C VAL A 559 -7.38 -16.23 17.39
N LYS A 560 -8.33 -15.28 17.43
CA LYS A 560 -9.25 -15.11 18.57
C LYS A 560 -10.34 -16.19 18.63
N GLY A 561 -10.68 -16.82 17.51
CA GLY A 561 -11.81 -17.75 17.41
C GLY A 561 -13.18 -17.06 17.43
N ASP A 562 -13.30 -15.88 16.80
CA ASP A 562 -14.61 -15.22 16.62
C ASP A 562 -15.54 -16.09 15.75
N ASP A 563 -16.71 -16.52 16.25
CA ASP A 563 -17.71 -17.23 15.45
C ASP A 563 -18.51 -16.27 14.55
N VAL A 564 -17.80 -15.70 13.59
CA VAL A 564 -18.35 -14.82 12.55
C VAL A 564 -19.41 -15.55 11.74
N LYS A 565 -19.30 -16.88 11.55
CA LYS A 565 -20.29 -17.67 10.80
C LYS A 565 -21.66 -17.68 11.48
N THR A 566 -21.72 -17.97 12.78
CA THR A 566 -22.98 -17.95 13.55
C THR A 566 -23.50 -16.52 13.71
N ALA A 567 -22.63 -15.54 13.95
CA ALA A 567 -23.03 -14.13 14.02
C ALA A 567 -23.66 -13.64 12.71
N VAL A 568 -23.08 -13.98 11.56
CA VAL A 568 -23.61 -13.64 10.23
C VAL A 568 -24.91 -14.39 9.92
N SER A 569 -25.01 -15.67 10.24
CA SER A 569 -26.23 -16.45 10.03
C SER A 569 -27.41 -15.93 10.87
N SER A 570 -27.13 -15.53 12.12
CA SER A 570 -28.11 -14.91 13.02
C SER A 570 -28.55 -13.54 12.50
N GLN A 571 -27.60 -12.71 12.04
CA GLN A 571 -27.88 -11.38 11.51
C GLN A 571 -28.63 -11.44 10.16
N GLN A 572 -28.30 -12.37 9.27
CA GLN A 572 -29.06 -12.61 8.04
C GLN A 572 -30.52 -12.95 8.38
N SER A 573 -30.74 -13.83 9.36
CA SER A 573 -32.08 -14.22 9.81
C SER A 573 -32.89 -13.05 10.41
N ALA A 574 -32.23 -12.02 10.94
CA ALA A 574 -32.87 -10.81 11.45
C ALA A 574 -33.18 -9.75 10.36
N ILE A 575 -32.50 -9.82 9.21
CA ILE A 575 -32.71 -8.94 8.04
C ILE A 575 -33.77 -9.53 7.10
N SER A 576 -33.78 -10.85 6.92
CA SER A 576 -34.73 -11.56 6.05
C SER A 576 -36.19 -11.28 6.46
N GLY A 577 -36.94 -10.61 5.58
CA GLY A 577 -38.33 -10.20 5.83
C GLY A 577 -38.54 -8.69 6.09
N GLN A 578 -37.48 -7.89 6.04
CA GLN A 578 -37.56 -6.42 5.96
C GLN A 578 -37.65 -5.95 4.49
N ASP A 579 -38.05 -4.70 4.24
CA ASP A 579 -38.14 -4.06 2.89
C ASP A 579 -36.79 -3.96 2.12
N LYS A 580 -35.71 -4.54 2.65
CA LYS A 580 -34.35 -4.49 2.10
C LYS A 580 -33.70 -5.86 2.15
N GLU A 581 -33.80 -6.63 1.06
CA GLU A 581 -33.00 -7.84 0.89
C GLU A 581 -31.51 -7.48 0.70
N CYS A 582 -30.70 -7.72 1.74
CA CYS A 582 -29.24 -7.67 1.68
C CYS A 582 -28.70 -9.06 2.00
N ILE A 583 -27.78 -9.56 1.17
CA ILE A 583 -27.17 -10.88 1.33
C ILE A 583 -25.82 -10.73 2.05
N LEU A 584 -25.69 -11.36 3.22
CA LEU A 584 -24.46 -11.41 3.99
C LEU A 584 -23.69 -12.69 3.66
N VAL A 585 -22.44 -12.54 3.19
CA VAL A 585 -21.59 -13.67 2.79
C VAL A 585 -20.37 -13.73 3.69
N HIS A 586 -20.28 -14.73 4.57
CA HIS A 586 -19.08 -14.95 5.38
C HIS A 586 -17.99 -15.66 4.57
N VAL A 587 -16.77 -15.13 4.60
CA VAL A 587 -15.58 -15.76 4.02
C VAL A 587 -14.47 -15.80 5.08
N SER A 588 -14.04 -17.01 5.45
CA SER A 588 -12.85 -17.21 6.27
C SER A 588 -11.61 -16.97 5.40
N THR A 589 -10.83 -15.95 5.76
CA THR A 589 -9.63 -15.49 5.07
C THR A 589 -8.47 -15.27 6.05
N PRO A 590 -7.99 -16.32 6.75
CA PRO A 590 -6.82 -16.25 7.62
C PRO A 590 -5.58 -15.73 6.88
N ASP A 591 -4.85 -14.81 7.52
CA ASP A 591 -3.64 -14.19 6.94
C ASP A 591 -2.39 -15.10 7.00
N TYR A 592 -2.48 -16.27 7.67
CA TYR A 592 -1.40 -17.22 7.93
C TYR A 592 -1.48 -18.53 7.11
N GLU A 593 -2.56 -18.70 6.34
CA GLU A 593 -2.81 -19.83 5.44
C GLU A 593 -2.90 -19.28 4.01
N GLY A 594 -2.47 -20.04 3.00
CA GLY A 594 -2.70 -19.70 1.58
C GLY A 594 -2.26 -18.29 1.18
N GLY A 595 -3.06 -17.66 0.31
CA GLY A 595 -2.73 -16.40 -0.34
C GLY A 595 -3.86 -15.82 -1.19
N LEU A 596 -3.54 -14.83 -2.02
CA LEU A 596 -4.51 -14.02 -2.79
C LEU A 596 -5.43 -14.89 -3.66
N GLU A 597 -4.87 -15.78 -4.47
CA GLU A 597 -5.64 -16.62 -5.39
C GLU A 597 -6.65 -17.54 -4.66
N ILE A 598 -6.24 -18.12 -3.52
CA ILE A 598 -7.10 -18.96 -2.67
C ILE A 598 -8.21 -18.13 -2.02
N GLY A 599 -7.88 -16.94 -1.50
CA GLY A 599 -8.87 -16.05 -0.90
C GLY A 599 -9.90 -15.54 -1.92
N TYR A 600 -9.48 -15.32 -3.16
CA TYR A 600 -10.38 -15.00 -4.26
C TYR A 600 -11.32 -16.18 -4.54
N ALA A 601 -10.80 -17.39 -4.71
CA ALA A 601 -11.62 -18.60 -4.93
C ALA A 601 -12.63 -18.87 -3.79
N LYS A 602 -12.19 -18.83 -2.52
CA LYS A 602 -13.07 -18.97 -1.34
C LYS A 602 -14.22 -17.95 -1.32
N ALA A 603 -13.98 -16.73 -1.81
CA ALA A 603 -15.03 -15.70 -1.88
C ALA A 603 -16.09 -15.99 -2.97
N VAL A 604 -15.68 -16.51 -4.13
CA VAL A 604 -16.60 -16.96 -5.19
C VAL A 604 -17.41 -18.16 -4.72
N GLU A 605 -16.74 -19.14 -4.09
CA GLU A 605 -17.37 -20.32 -3.50
C GLU A 605 -18.41 -19.94 -2.43
N ALA A 606 -18.05 -19.07 -1.48
CA ALA A 606 -18.98 -18.62 -0.43
C ALA A 606 -20.17 -17.81 -1.00
N LEU A 607 -19.96 -17.00 -2.04
CA LEU A 607 -21.01 -16.24 -2.71
C LEU A 607 -22.02 -17.15 -3.43
N LEU A 608 -21.53 -18.16 -4.17
CA LEU A 608 -22.35 -19.23 -4.75
C LEU A 608 -23.01 -20.10 -3.66
N GLY A 609 -22.31 -20.32 -2.55
CA GLY A 609 -22.80 -20.99 -1.35
C GLY A 609 -24.05 -20.31 -0.78
N ALA A 610 -24.04 -18.98 -0.71
CA ALA A 610 -25.12 -18.16 -0.16
C ALA A 610 -26.26 -17.84 -1.15
N ILE A 611 -25.98 -17.66 -2.44
CA ILE A 611 -26.99 -17.21 -3.44
C ILE A 611 -27.66 -18.36 -4.19
N LEU A 612 -26.96 -19.45 -4.51
CA LEU A 612 -27.53 -20.53 -5.33
C LEU A 612 -28.60 -21.31 -4.56
N THR A 613 -29.81 -21.30 -5.10
CA THR A 613 -30.98 -22.08 -4.66
C THR A 613 -31.16 -23.35 -5.53
N CYS A 614 -32.37 -23.91 -5.63
CA CYS A 614 -32.65 -25.13 -6.38
C CYS A 614 -32.34 -25.00 -7.90
N PRO A 615 -32.11 -26.12 -8.61
CA PRO A 615 -31.90 -26.11 -10.06
C PRO A 615 -33.03 -25.38 -10.82
N LEU A 616 -32.66 -24.59 -11.83
CA LEU A 616 -33.59 -23.90 -12.72
C LEU A 616 -33.70 -24.62 -14.07
N PRO A 617 -34.77 -24.39 -14.86
CA PRO A 617 -34.85 -24.89 -16.22
C PRO A 617 -33.68 -24.34 -17.07
N PRO A 618 -32.95 -25.18 -17.82
CA PRO A 618 -31.77 -24.75 -18.57
C PRO A 618 -32.13 -23.88 -19.78
N SER A 619 -31.50 -22.71 -19.88
CA SER A 619 -31.54 -21.83 -21.04
C SER A 619 -30.43 -22.21 -22.03
N SER A 620 -30.80 -22.67 -23.21
CA SER A 620 -29.90 -23.30 -24.19
C SER A 620 -28.80 -22.40 -24.74
N ASN A 621 -28.88 -21.07 -24.55
CA ASN A 621 -27.86 -20.11 -24.98
C ASN A 621 -27.10 -19.45 -23.81
N GLN A 622 -27.43 -19.74 -22.56
CA GLN A 622 -26.79 -19.11 -21.39
C GLN A 622 -25.68 -20.00 -20.84
N ILE A 623 -24.50 -19.44 -20.58
CA ILE A 623 -23.39 -20.15 -19.92
C ILE A 623 -22.85 -19.38 -18.72
N ASN A 624 -22.39 -20.10 -17.71
CA ASN A 624 -21.65 -19.55 -16.59
C ASN A 624 -20.17 -19.43 -16.95
N VAL A 625 -19.50 -18.40 -16.45
CA VAL A 625 -18.05 -18.23 -16.58
C VAL A 625 -17.48 -17.84 -15.22
N LEU A 626 -16.73 -18.74 -14.58
CA LEU A 626 -16.06 -18.48 -13.31
C LEU A 626 -14.64 -18.00 -13.61
N ALA A 627 -14.31 -16.76 -13.26
CA ALA A 627 -13.15 -16.07 -13.82
C ALA A 627 -12.11 -15.74 -12.74
N GLY A 628 -10.91 -16.34 -12.83
CA GLY A 628 -9.87 -16.25 -11.80
C GLY A 628 -9.15 -14.89 -11.70
N SER A 629 -8.49 -14.67 -10.56
CA SER A 629 -7.83 -13.40 -10.19
C SER A 629 -6.62 -12.99 -11.04
N HIS A 630 -6.17 -13.84 -11.96
CA HIS A 630 -5.02 -13.60 -12.82
C HIS A 630 -5.33 -12.72 -14.04
N LEU A 631 -6.61 -12.53 -14.36
CA LEU A 631 -7.10 -11.74 -15.51
C LEU A 631 -7.06 -10.23 -15.23
N THR A 632 -6.74 -9.41 -16.24
CA THR A 632 -6.89 -7.95 -16.14
C THR A 632 -8.36 -7.56 -16.32
N PRO A 633 -8.82 -6.39 -15.84
CA PRO A 633 -10.17 -5.88 -16.14
C PRO A 633 -10.54 -5.89 -17.63
N SER A 634 -9.61 -5.54 -18.53
CA SER A 634 -9.83 -5.63 -19.98
C SER A 634 -10.08 -7.06 -20.49
N ASP A 635 -9.60 -8.09 -19.79
CA ASP A 635 -9.78 -9.49 -20.20
C ASP A 635 -11.20 -9.98 -19.92
N PHE A 636 -11.90 -9.48 -18.90
CA PHE A 636 -13.31 -9.79 -18.67
C PHE A 636 -14.18 -9.27 -19.83
N THR A 637 -13.86 -8.07 -20.34
CA THR A 637 -14.53 -7.49 -21.52
C THR A 637 -14.24 -8.28 -22.80
N GLU A 638 -12.98 -8.68 -23.05
CA GLU A 638 -12.66 -9.54 -24.22
C GLU A 638 -13.29 -10.93 -24.10
N LEU A 639 -13.31 -11.53 -22.90
CA LEU A 639 -13.94 -12.82 -22.64
C LEU A 639 -15.44 -12.79 -22.96
N ARG A 640 -16.10 -11.68 -22.59
CA ARG A 640 -17.49 -11.38 -22.97
C ARG A 640 -17.64 -11.23 -24.49
N GLU A 641 -16.84 -10.39 -25.16
CA GLU A 641 -16.88 -10.18 -26.62
C GLU A 641 -16.59 -11.45 -27.45
N ILE A 642 -15.76 -12.36 -26.92
CA ILE A 642 -15.52 -13.68 -27.52
C ILE A 642 -16.80 -14.50 -27.45
N ILE A 643 -17.29 -14.79 -26.25
CA ILE A 643 -18.43 -15.70 -26.02
C ILE A 643 -19.70 -15.19 -26.72
N GLU A 644 -20.01 -13.89 -26.59
CA GLU A 644 -21.22 -13.30 -27.19
C GLU A 644 -21.22 -13.37 -28.72
N SER A 645 -20.05 -13.39 -29.35
CA SER A 645 -19.94 -13.54 -30.81
C SER A 645 -20.10 -14.97 -31.34
N PHE A 646 -20.20 -15.98 -30.46
CA PHE A 646 -20.74 -17.31 -30.78
C PHE A 646 -22.27 -17.39 -30.60
N GLY A 647 -22.94 -16.32 -30.20
CA GLY A 647 -24.38 -16.28 -29.92
C GLY A 647 -24.78 -16.78 -28.52
N LEU A 648 -23.80 -16.99 -27.64
CA LEU A 648 -23.99 -17.39 -26.24
C LEU A 648 -24.08 -16.17 -25.33
N ARG A 649 -24.81 -16.27 -24.21
CA ARG A 649 -24.89 -15.22 -23.17
C ARG A 649 -24.03 -15.64 -21.96
N PRO A 650 -22.88 -15.00 -21.71
CA PRO A 650 -22.06 -15.28 -20.53
C PRO A 650 -22.55 -14.54 -19.28
N ILE A 651 -22.82 -15.29 -18.22
CA ILE A 651 -22.85 -14.78 -16.85
C ILE A 651 -21.45 -15.00 -16.26
N ILE A 652 -20.64 -13.94 -16.25
CA ILE A 652 -19.27 -13.94 -15.73
C ILE A 652 -19.31 -13.63 -14.24
N LEU A 653 -18.58 -14.40 -13.42
CA LEU A 653 -18.52 -14.25 -11.97
C LEU A 653 -17.10 -14.54 -11.43
N PRO A 654 -16.50 -13.62 -10.66
CA PRO A 654 -16.78 -12.19 -10.61
C PRO A 654 -16.51 -11.53 -11.97
N ASP A 655 -17.09 -10.37 -12.24
CA ASP A 655 -16.79 -9.60 -13.46
C ASP A 655 -16.03 -8.31 -13.08
N LEU A 656 -14.70 -8.34 -13.19
CA LEU A 656 -13.84 -7.20 -12.84
C LEU A 656 -13.75 -6.13 -13.96
N SER A 657 -14.51 -6.25 -15.06
CA SER A 657 -14.47 -5.29 -16.19
C SER A 657 -14.66 -3.84 -15.74
N ALA A 658 -15.48 -3.59 -14.73
CA ALA A 658 -15.71 -2.26 -14.16
C ALA A 658 -14.47 -1.60 -13.50
N LEU A 659 -13.32 -2.29 -13.45
CA LEU A 659 -12.02 -1.74 -13.00
C LEU A 659 -11.08 -1.36 -14.16
N ASP A 660 -11.57 -1.36 -15.41
CA ASP A 660 -10.82 -0.97 -16.61
C ASP A 660 -10.58 0.56 -16.74
N GLY A 661 -11.36 1.36 -16.01
CA GLY A 661 -11.42 2.82 -16.08
C GLY A 661 -12.83 3.39 -16.25
N SER A 662 -13.79 2.56 -16.70
CA SER A 662 -15.17 2.93 -17.09
C SER A 662 -16.03 3.55 -15.97
N ARG A 663 -15.72 3.27 -14.69
CA ARG A 663 -16.46 3.78 -13.52
C ARG A 663 -16.58 5.31 -13.52
N GLN A 664 -17.79 5.79 -13.81
CA GLN A 664 -18.28 7.15 -13.60
C GLN A 664 -18.63 7.37 -12.12
N GLY A 665 -18.33 8.54 -11.55
CA GLY A 665 -18.72 8.85 -10.18
C GLY A 665 -17.82 8.25 -9.09
N PHE A 666 -18.15 8.55 -7.84
CA PHE A 666 -17.71 7.80 -6.67
C PHE A 666 -18.87 7.03 -6.06
N SER A 667 -18.73 5.71 -5.93
CA SER A 667 -19.59 4.86 -5.11
C SER A 667 -18.90 4.48 -3.79
N ALA A 668 -19.70 4.30 -2.73
CA ALA A 668 -19.23 3.69 -1.48
C ALA A 668 -19.21 2.15 -1.54
N LEU A 669 -19.88 1.59 -2.54
CA LEU A 669 -20.02 0.18 -2.89
C LEU A 669 -19.17 -0.12 -4.14
N ALA A 670 -19.00 -1.39 -4.48
CA ALA A 670 -18.66 -1.78 -5.84
C ALA A 670 -19.75 -1.27 -6.81
N ALA A 671 -19.36 -1.05 -8.06
CA ALA A 671 -20.23 -0.49 -9.09
C ALA A 671 -19.90 -1.13 -10.44
N GLY A 672 -20.89 -1.72 -11.09
CA GLY A 672 -20.68 -2.65 -12.20
C GLY A 672 -20.04 -3.97 -11.75
N GLY A 673 -19.93 -4.90 -12.69
CA GLY A 673 -19.67 -6.31 -12.41
C GLY A 673 -20.98 -7.13 -12.43
N THR A 674 -20.95 -8.34 -11.90
CA THR A 674 -22.09 -9.26 -11.90
C THR A 674 -23.17 -8.79 -10.92
N ASP A 675 -24.43 -8.65 -11.36
CA ASP A 675 -25.55 -8.38 -10.44
C ASP A 675 -26.09 -9.65 -9.77
N VAL A 676 -26.76 -9.49 -8.63
CA VAL A 676 -27.29 -10.60 -7.82
C VAL A 676 -28.37 -11.41 -8.55
N GLU A 677 -29.11 -10.80 -9.47
CA GLU A 677 -30.16 -11.48 -10.24
C GLU A 677 -29.58 -12.33 -11.37
N ASP A 678 -28.46 -11.93 -11.99
CA ASP A 678 -27.70 -12.82 -12.88
C ASP A 678 -27.02 -13.96 -12.10
N ILE A 679 -26.51 -13.74 -10.87
CA ILE A 679 -26.02 -14.85 -10.03
C ILE A 679 -27.16 -15.84 -9.70
N LYS A 680 -28.36 -15.35 -9.36
CA LYS A 680 -29.56 -16.18 -9.15
C LYS A 680 -29.98 -16.96 -10.43
N ARG A 681 -29.56 -16.54 -11.63
CA ARG A 681 -29.83 -17.24 -12.92
C ARG A 681 -28.77 -18.29 -13.29
N MET A 682 -27.63 -18.34 -12.62
CA MET A 682 -26.56 -19.31 -12.90
C MET A 682 -27.00 -20.79 -12.82
N PRO A 683 -27.92 -21.21 -11.92
CA PRO A 683 -28.52 -22.56 -11.93
C PRO A 683 -29.34 -22.92 -13.18
N GLY A 684 -29.57 -21.97 -14.10
CA GLY A 684 -30.29 -22.16 -15.36
C GLY A 684 -29.40 -22.05 -16.60
N SER A 685 -28.07 -22.04 -16.44
CA SER A 685 -27.13 -22.06 -17.57
C SER A 685 -26.91 -23.48 -18.10
N ALA A 686 -26.67 -23.61 -19.41
CA ALA A 686 -26.45 -24.90 -20.06
C ALA A 686 -25.07 -25.53 -19.76
N PHE A 687 -24.06 -24.71 -19.42
CA PHE A 687 -22.69 -25.15 -19.13
C PHE A 687 -21.94 -24.14 -18.26
N THR A 688 -20.85 -24.56 -17.61
CA THR A 688 -19.96 -23.68 -16.82
C THR A 688 -18.50 -23.74 -17.30
N LEU A 689 -17.92 -22.60 -17.62
CA LEU A 689 -16.49 -22.47 -17.98
C LEU A 689 -15.72 -21.92 -16.76
N ALA A 690 -14.76 -22.67 -16.23
CA ALA A 690 -13.88 -22.22 -15.16
C ALA A 690 -12.55 -21.76 -15.75
N ILE A 691 -12.15 -20.51 -15.51
CA ILE A 691 -10.96 -19.88 -16.10
C ILE A 691 -9.93 -19.66 -14.99
N GLY A 692 -8.79 -20.34 -15.10
CA GLY A 692 -7.87 -20.58 -14.00
C GLY A 692 -8.26 -21.84 -13.21
N ALA A 693 -7.27 -22.59 -12.75
CA ALA A 693 -7.48 -23.80 -11.94
C ALA A 693 -8.04 -23.44 -10.55
N SER A 694 -7.75 -22.23 -10.04
CA SER A 694 -8.35 -21.71 -8.81
C SER A 694 -9.89 -21.66 -8.83
N MET A 695 -10.52 -21.61 -10.02
CA MET A 695 -11.98 -21.58 -10.19
C MET A 695 -12.64 -22.97 -10.22
N GLU A 696 -11.87 -24.06 -10.13
CA GLU A 696 -12.42 -25.43 -10.18
C GLU A 696 -13.28 -25.76 -8.94
N LEU A 697 -12.93 -25.26 -7.75
CA LEU A 697 -13.74 -25.48 -6.53
C LEU A 697 -15.11 -24.76 -6.61
N PRO A 698 -15.20 -23.46 -6.96
CA PRO A 698 -16.45 -22.83 -7.36
C PRO A 698 -17.26 -23.57 -8.44
N ALA A 699 -16.61 -24.19 -9.42
CA ALA A 699 -17.28 -24.95 -10.48
C ALA A 699 -17.88 -26.28 -9.98
N LYS A 700 -17.14 -27.01 -9.13
CA LYS A 700 -17.63 -28.21 -8.44
C LYS A 700 -18.88 -27.92 -7.62
N LEU A 701 -18.89 -26.82 -6.85
CA LEU A 701 -20.07 -26.40 -6.07
C LEU A 701 -21.31 -26.12 -6.96
N LEU A 702 -21.12 -25.55 -8.16
CA LEU A 702 -22.19 -25.36 -9.14
C LEU A 702 -22.70 -26.68 -9.74
N ASN A 703 -21.80 -27.62 -10.03
CA ASN A 703 -22.16 -28.97 -10.49
C ASN A 703 -22.94 -29.74 -9.41
N GLU A 704 -22.46 -29.75 -8.17
CA GLU A 704 -23.10 -30.43 -7.03
C GLU A 704 -24.47 -29.83 -6.66
N LYS A 705 -24.62 -28.50 -6.67
CA LYS A 705 -25.90 -27.84 -6.34
C LYS A 705 -26.91 -27.85 -7.48
N SER A 706 -26.47 -27.73 -8.73
CA SER A 706 -27.36 -27.42 -9.88
C SER A 706 -27.30 -28.43 -11.03
N GLY A 707 -26.40 -29.41 -11.00
CA GLY A 707 -26.26 -30.42 -12.04
C GLY A 707 -25.67 -29.90 -13.37
N ILE A 708 -25.00 -28.75 -13.34
CA ILE A 708 -24.43 -28.12 -14.54
C ILE A 708 -23.02 -28.66 -14.77
N GLU A 709 -22.78 -29.27 -15.92
CA GLU A 709 -21.45 -29.71 -16.35
C GLU A 709 -20.49 -28.54 -16.56
N TYR A 710 -19.20 -28.78 -16.35
CA TYR A 710 -18.17 -27.74 -16.42
C TYR A 710 -16.89 -28.19 -17.11
N SER A 711 -16.01 -27.23 -17.43
CA SER A 711 -14.64 -27.50 -17.88
C SER A 711 -13.70 -26.40 -17.42
N VAL A 712 -12.49 -26.79 -17.04
CA VAL A 712 -11.44 -25.89 -16.55
C VAL A 712 -10.49 -25.52 -17.68
N PHE A 713 -10.18 -24.23 -17.79
CA PHE A 713 -9.24 -23.64 -18.72
C PHE A 713 -8.12 -22.97 -17.92
N GLU A 714 -7.00 -23.67 -17.76
CA GLU A 714 -5.80 -23.21 -17.03
C GLU A 714 -5.07 -22.04 -17.72
N SER A 715 -5.50 -21.68 -18.93
CA SER A 715 -4.91 -20.64 -19.78
C SER A 715 -5.92 -20.21 -20.84
N LEU A 716 -5.96 -18.91 -21.13
CA LEU A 716 -6.61 -18.32 -22.31
C LEU A 716 -5.58 -17.53 -23.15
N SER A 717 -4.30 -17.87 -23.06
CA SER A 717 -3.20 -17.25 -23.83
C SER A 717 -2.34 -18.31 -24.50
N GLY A 718 -1.74 -17.97 -25.64
CA GLY A 718 -1.07 -18.94 -26.51
C GLY A 718 -1.98 -19.40 -27.65
N LEU A 719 -1.38 -19.91 -28.72
CA LEU A 719 -2.09 -20.39 -29.90
C LEU A 719 -2.96 -21.61 -29.55
N ARG A 720 -2.40 -22.59 -28.83
CA ARG A 720 -3.08 -23.86 -28.53
C ARG A 720 -4.23 -23.72 -27.53
N ASP A 721 -4.02 -23.03 -26.41
CA ASP A 721 -5.06 -22.90 -25.39
C ASP A 721 -6.27 -22.11 -25.92
N VAL A 722 -6.02 -21.05 -26.71
CA VAL A 722 -7.08 -20.27 -27.36
C VAL A 722 -7.79 -21.07 -28.47
N GLU A 723 -7.08 -21.93 -29.22
CA GLU A 723 -7.74 -22.86 -30.16
C GLU A 723 -8.70 -23.82 -29.44
N ILE A 724 -8.31 -24.39 -28.30
CA ILE A 724 -9.16 -25.29 -27.49
C ILE A 724 -10.38 -24.53 -26.95
N PHE A 725 -10.21 -23.30 -26.47
CA PHE A 725 -11.30 -22.44 -26.01
C PHE A 725 -12.29 -22.11 -27.13
N MET A 726 -11.80 -21.71 -28.31
CA MET A 726 -12.64 -21.41 -29.48
C MET A 726 -13.38 -22.66 -29.99
N GLN A 727 -12.79 -23.86 -29.89
CA GLN A 727 -13.44 -25.12 -30.22
C GLN A 727 -14.55 -25.49 -29.20
N MET A 728 -14.33 -25.26 -27.90
CA MET A 728 -15.37 -25.45 -26.89
C MET A 728 -16.56 -24.50 -27.13
N LEU A 729 -16.32 -23.22 -27.43
CA LEU A 729 -17.40 -22.29 -27.73
C LEU A 729 -18.15 -22.64 -29.02
N ALA A 730 -17.46 -23.12 -30.05
CA ALA A 730 -18.09 -23.64 -31.26
C ALA A 730 -18.98 -24.87 -30.98
N PHE A 731 -18.51 -25.78 -30.12
CA PHE A 731 -19.27 -26.96 -29.69
C PHE A 731 -20.53 -26.59 -28.88
N LEU A 732 -20.38 -25.73 -27.86
CA LEU A 732 -21.49 -25.32 -26.98
C LEU A 732 -22.55 -24.48 -27.69
N SER A 733 -22.16 -23.69 -28.70
CA SER A 733 -23.09 -22.86 -29.49
C SER A 733 -23.68 -23.55 -30.72
N ALA A 734 -23.09 -24.68 -31.14
CA ALA A 734 -23.25 -25.28 -32.46
C ALA A 734 -22.96 -24.33 -33.66
N ASN A 735 -22.29 -23.19 -33.41
CA ASN A 735 -21.90 -22.21 -34.44
C ASN A 735 -20.41 -22.37 -34.83
N PRO A 736 -20.03 -22.10 -36.09
CA PRO A 736 -18.62 -22.08 -36.48
C PRO A 736 -17.87 -20.92 -35.82
N VAL A 737 -16.54 -21.06 -35.68
CA VAL A 737 -15.67 -19.99 -35.17
C VAL A 737 -15.79 -18.73 -36.05
N PRO A 738 -16.15 -17.55 -35.51
CA PRO A 738 -16.34 -16.34 -36.30
C PRO A 738 -15.09 -15.91 -37.08
N ASP A 739 -15.28 -15.44 -38.33
CA ASP A 739 -14.21 -14.98 -39.23
C ASP A 739 -13.24 -13.96 -38.60
N LYS A 740 -13.71 -13.14 -37.64
CA LYS A 740 -12.86 -12.21 -36.89
C LYS A 740 -11.73 -12.93 -36.14
N TYR A 741 -12.00 -14.09 -35.55
CA TYR A 741 -11.02 -14.87 -34.80
C TYR A 741 -10.16 -15.74 -35.70
N GLU A 742 -10.70 -16.28 -36.78
CA GLU A 742 -9.88 -16.90 -37.83
C GLU A 742 -8.86 -15.91 -38.43
N ARG A 743 -9.26 -14.64 -38.62
CA ARG A 743 -8.33 -13.57 -39.00
C ARG A 743 -7.31 -13.26 -37.90
N GLN A 744 -7.72 -13.10 -36.64
CA GLN A 744 -6.78 -12.85 -35.53
C GLN A 744 -5.79 -14.00 -35.34
N ARG A 745 -6.23 -15.26 -35.45
CA ARG A 745 -5.40 -16.47 -35.38
C ARG A 745 -4.30 -16.46 -36.42
N ARG A 746 -4.62 -16.11 -37.67
CA ARG A 746 -3.62 -15.95 -38.73
C ARG A 746 -2.60 -14.84 -38.42
N ILE A 747 -3.06 -13.72 -37.86
CA ILE A 747 -2.18 -12.60 -37.46
C ILE A 747 -1.29 -12.97 -36.27
N LEU A 748 -1.79 -13.77 -35.31
CA LEU A 748 -0.96 -14.33 -34.24
C LEU A 748 0.12 -15.25 -34.81
N ILE A 749 -0.23 -16.19 -35.69
CA ILE A 749 0.74 -17.12 -36.31
C ILE A 749 1.80 -16.36 -37.12
N ASP A 750 1.45 -15.25 -37.77
CA ASP A 750 2.40 -14.35 -38.44
C ASP A 750 3.33 -13.66 -37.44
N GLY A 751 2.79 -12.99 -36.42
CA GLY A 751 3.58 -12.31 -35.40
C GLY A 751 4.46 -13.25 -34.57
N MET A 752 4.03 -14.49 -34.35
CA MET A 752 4.88 -15.54 -33.76
C MET A 752 6.09 -15.84 -34.65
N ARG A 753 5.93 -15.88 -35.98
CA ARG A 753 7.05 -16.09 -36.92
C ARG A 753 7.97 -14.87 -36.98
N ASP A 754 7.44 -13.65 -36.95
CA ASP A 754 8.27 -12.45 -36.89
C ASP A 754 9.08 -12.40 -35.58
N ALA A 755 8.47 -12.80 -34.45
CA ALA A 755 9.06 -12.65 -33.13
C ALA A 755 9.95 -13.81 -32.66
N HIS A 756 9.78 -15.05 -33.16
CA HIS A 756 10.45 -16.24 -32.56
C HIS A 756 11.98 -16.16 -32.48
N PHE A 757 12.63 -15.45 -33.41
CA PHE A 757 14.08 -15.22 -33.39
C PHE A 757 14.57 -14.52 -32.12
N TYR A 758 13.73 -13.71 -31.46
CA TYR A 758 14.07 -13.01 -30.21
C TYR A 758 13.87 -13.88 -28.96
N PHE A 759 13.04 -14.94 -29.05
CA PHE A 759 12.72 -15.86 -27.94
C PHE A 759 13.58 -17.14 -27.95
N GLY A 760 14.05 -17.57 -29.12
CA GLY A 760 14.81 -18.81 -29.27
C GLY A 760 16.00 -18.91 -28.30
N SER A 761 16.02 -19.96 -27.49
CA SER A 761 17.05 -20.22 -26.46
C SER A 761 17.18 -19.17 -25.35
N LYS A 762 16.23 -18.23 -25.21
CA LYS A 762 16.19 -17.28 -24.10
C LYS A 762 15.85 -17.96 -22.78
N LYS A 763 16.58 -17.61 -21.72
CA LYS A 763 16.31 -18.05 -20.34
C LYS A 763 15.34 -17.08 -19.68
N VAL A 764 14.18 -17.55 -19.25
CA VAL A 764 13.18 -16.72 -18.57
C VAL A 764 13.00 -17.18 -17.13
N CYS A 765 12.96 -16.21 -16.21
CA CYS A 765 12.42 -16.44 -14.88
C CYS A 765 11.01 -15.84 -14.79
N ILE A 766 10.09 -16.57 -14.16
CA ILE A 766 8.73 -16.07 -13.85
C ILE A 766 8.54 -16.04 -12.33
N ALA A 767 7.88 -15.01 -11.80
CA ALA A 767 7.56 -14.90 -10.38
C ALA A 767 6.15 -14.32 -10.19
N LEU A 768 5.14 -15.20 -10.05
CA LEU A 768 3.72 -14.90 -10.26
C LEU A 768 2.82 -15.75 -9.34
N GLU A 769 1.54 -15.36 -9.20
CA GLU A 769 0.49 -16.23 -8.64
C GLU A 769 0.27 -17.46 -9.55
N PRO A 770 -0.13 -18.64 -9.02
CA PRO A 770 -0.09 -19.92 -9.74
C PRO A 770 -0.83 -19.95 -11.09
N ASP A 771 -2.09 -19.52 -11.19
CA ASP A 771 -2.82 -19.53 -12.47
C ASP A 771 -2.11 -18.68 -13.54
N LEU A 772 -1.60 -17.50 -13.15
CA LEU A 772 -0.87 -16.63 -14.06
C LEU A 772 0.49 -17.21 -14.45
N ALA A 773 1.15 -17.94 -13.54
CA ALA A 773 2.37 -18.66 -13.84
C ALA A 773 2.12 -19.78 -14.87
N ILE A 774 1.01 -20.52 -14.77
CA ILE A 774 0.61 -21.55 -15.74
C ILE A 774 0.37 -20.91 -17.11
N GLN A 775 -0.55 -19.95 -17.20
CA GLN A 775 -0.87 -19.24 -18.45
C GLN A 775 0.38 -18.62 -19.09
N THR A 776 1.23 -17.96 -18.30
CA THR A 776 2.47 -17.34 -18.78
C THR A 776 3.48 -18.40 -19.26
N SER A 777 3.56 -19.55 -18.59
CA SER A 777 4.50 -20.60 -18.96
C SER A 777 4.19 -21.29 -20.30
N ARG A 778 2.91 -21.30 -20.72
CA ARG A 778 2.48 -21.93 -21.97
C ARG A 778 2.89 -21.12 -23.19
N TRP A 779 2.46 -19.86 -23.31
CA TRP A 779 2.74 -19.06 -24.51
C TRP A 779 4.24 -18.77 -24.70
N ILE A 780 5.02 -18.63 -23.63
CA ILE A 780 6.48 -18.46 -23.70
C ILE A 780 7.16 -19.70 -24.28
N LYS A 781 6.67 -20.89 -23.91
CA LYS A 781 7.18 -22.17 -24.41
C LYS A 781 6.77 -22.44 -25.86
N GLU A 782 5.57 -21.98 -26.28
CA GLU A 782 5.19 -21.95 -27.70
C GLU A 782 6.12 -21.06 -28.54
N MET A 783 6.63 -19.97 -27.97
CA MET A 783 7.62 -19.09 -28.60
C MET A 783 9.06 -19.65 -28.61
N GLY A 784 9.31 -20.81 -28.00
CA GLY A 784 10.63 -21.46 -28.00
C GLY A 784 11.64 -20.90 -27.00
N ALA A 785 11.20 -20.10 -26.03
CA ALA A 785 12.00 -19.69 -24.87
C ALA A 785 11.93 -20.75 -23.76
N GLU A 786 12.97 -20.81 -22.92
CA GLU A 786 13.11 -21.77 -21.83
C GLU A 786 12.89 -21.11 -20.47
N ILE A 787 11.88 -21.56 -19.72
CA ILE A 787 11.65 -21.09 -18.36
C ILE A 787 12.52 -21.89 -17.40
N THR A 788 13.61 -21.27 -16.96
CA THR A 788 14.63 -21.88 -16.11
C THR A 788 14.21 -21.95 -14.64
N LEU A 789 13.42 -20.98 -14.16
CA LEU A 789 12.96 -20.91 -12.78
C LEU A 789 11.58 -20.23 -12.71
N ALA A 790 10.63 -20.90 -12.05
CA ALA A 790 9.35 -20.31 -11.65
C ALA A 790 9.30 -20.15 -10.12
N VAL A 791 8.98 -18.95 -9.66
CA VAL A 791 8.72 -18.66 -8.25
C VAL A 791 7.24 -18.38 -8.04
N ILE A 792 6.66 -19.03 -7.04
CA ILE A 792 5.25 -18.88 -6.66
C ILE A 792 5.13 -18.51 -5.18
N PRO A 793 4.09 -17.75 -4.77
CA PRO A 793 3.93 -17.31 -3.38
C PRO A 793 3.48 -18.41 -2.40
N GLN A 794 2.99 -19.53 -2.94
CA GLN A 794 2.41 -20.65 -2.21
C GLN A 794 2.44 -21.90 -3.10
N ASN A 795 2.35 -23.11 -2.52
CA ASN A 795 2.05 -24.32 -3.29
C ASN A 795 0.53 -24.46 -3.44
N ALA A 796 0.02 -24.43 -4.67
CA ALA A 796 -1.37 -24.76 -5.02
C ALA A 796 -1.43 -26.11 -5.76
N GLU A 797 -2.57 -26.80 -5.80
CA GLU A 797 -2.72 -28.06 -6.56
C GLU A 797 -2.39 -27.88 -8.05
N SER A 798 -2.71 -26.70 -8.59
CA SER A 798 -2.43 -26.27 -9.97
C SER A 798 -0.95 -26.11 -10.32
N THR A 799 -0.05 -26.06 -9.32
CA THR A 799 1.40 -25.83 -9.49
C THR A 799 2.05 -26.78 -10.51
N GLY A 800 1.56 -28.03 -10.61
CA GLY A 800 2.05 -29.01 -11.57
C GLY A 800 1.83 -28.64 -13.05
N GLY A 801 0.97 -27.67 -13.35
CA GLY A 801 0.73 -27.15 -14.70
C GLY A 801 1.78 -26.14 -15.20
N ILE A 802 2.69 -25.67 -14.32
CA ILE A 802 3.71 -24.65 -14.67
C ILE A 802 4.85 -25.28 -15.45
N LEU A 803 5.06 -24.82 -16.70
CA LEU A 803 6.01 -25.41 -17.65
C LEU A 803 7.45 -24.88 -17.50
N ALA A 804 8.02 -24.99 -16.30
CA ALA A 804 9.40 -24.58 -15.98
C ALA A 804 10.35 -25.78 -15.73
N LYS A 805 11.67 -25.54 -15.72
CA LYS A 805 12.69 -26.51 -15.27
C LYS A 805 12.64 -26.75 -13.75
N GLU A 806 12.39 -25.70 -13.00
CA GLU A 806 12.36 -25.68 -11.54
C GLU A 806 11.22 -24.76 -11.09
N VAL A 807 10.47 -25.20 -10.06
CA VAL A 807 9.35 -24.45 -9.48
C VAL A 807 9.54 -24.41 -7.97
N VAL A 808 9.62 -23.21 -7.38
CA VAL A 808 9.90 -23.02 -5.94
C VAL A 808 8.88 -22.09 -5.28
N VAL A 809 8.51 -22.41 -4.03
CA VAL A 809 7.70 -21.53 -3.18
C VAL A 809 8.65 -20.60 -2.45
N SER A 810 8.75 -19.34 -2.89
CA SER A 810 9.85 -18.47 -2.51
C SER A 810 9.49 -16.97 -2.60
N ASP A 811 10.38 -16.11 -2.12
CA ASP A 811 10.20 -14.65 -2.14
C ASP A 811 10.92 -13.96 -3.32
N LEU A 812 10.61 -12.67 -3.56
CA LEU A 812 11.24 -11.96 -4.67
C LEU A 812 12.70 -11.63 -4.38
N PHE A 813 13.12 -11.54 -3.13
CA PHE A 813 14.54 -11.37 -2.80
C PHE A 813 15.33 -12.63 -3.19
N SER A 814 14.70 -13.81 -3.18
CA SER A 814 15.38 -15.10 -3.29
C SER A 814 15.91 -15.43 -4.69
N ILE A 815 15.21 -15.01 -5.75
CA ILE A 815 15.47 -15.34 -7.17
C ILE A 815 16.96 -15.19 -7.57
N ALA A 816 17.67 -16.29 -7.79
CA ALA A 816 19.08 -16.27 -8.19
C ALA A 816 19.30 -17.13 -9.44
N GLY A 817 20.08 -16.62 -10.39
CA GLY A 817 20.38 -17.30 -11.65
C GLY A 817 20.82 -16.32 -12.73
N ASP A 818 21.08 -16.87 -13.92
CA ASP A 818 21.38 -16.15 -15.15
C ASP A 818 20.18 -16.26 -16.08
N PHE A 819 19.54 -15.12 -16.39
CA PHE A 819 18.30 -15.03 -17.16
C PHE A 819 18.38 -13.89 -18.18
N ASP A 820 17.70 -14.02 -19.31
CA ASP A 820 17.52 -12.93 -20.28
C ASP A 820 16.42 -11.95 -19.86
N LEU A 821 15.43 -12.44 -19.09
CA LEU A 821 14.20 -11.73 -18.73
C LEU A 821 13.65 -12.22 -17.37
N LEU A 822 13.15 -11.29 -16.56
CA LEU A 822 12.22 -11.59 -15.45
C LEU A 822 10.80 -11.16 -15.83
N ILE A 823 9.82 -12.00 -15.49
CA ILE A 823 8.38 -11.71 -15.62
C ILE A 823 7.75 -11.77 -14.24
N SER A 824 7.24 -10.64 -13.75
CA SER A 824 6.68 -10.55 -12.39
C SER A 824 5.91 -9.25 -12.16
N ASN A 825 5.40 -9.04 -10.96
CA ASN A 825 4.69 -7.83 -10.54
C ASN A 825 5.62 -6.62 -10.32
N SER A 826 5.07 -5.49 -9.89
CA SER A 826 5.87 -4.29 -9.62
C SER A 826 6.88 -4.43 -8.47
N HIS A 827 6.66 -5.29 -7.48
CA HIS A 827 7.61 -5.45 -6.37
C HIS A 827 8.92 -6.15 -6.80
N ALA A 828 8.89 -6.95 -7.87
CA ALA A 828 10.06 -7.63 -8.39
C ALA A 828 11.06 -6.70 -9.09
N GLU A 829 10.75 -5.42 -9.26
CA GLU A 829 11.58 -4.44 -9.94
C GLU A 829 13.02 -4.43 -9.41
N ASP A 830 13.22 -4.29 -8.09
CA ASP A 830 14.55 -4.29 -7.44
C ASP A 830 15.30 -5.63 -7.60
N THR A 831 14.56 -6.70 -7.90
CA THR A 831 15.06 -8.04 -8.20
C THR A 831 15.37 -8.30 -9.67
N ALA A 832 14.70 -7.65 -10.62
CA ALA A 832 15.07 -7.71 -12.03
C ALA A 832 16.36 -6.91 -12.26
N LYS A 833 16.30 -5.63 -11.87
CA LYS A 833 17.41 -4.69 -11.71
C LYS A 833 18.68 -5.37 -11.18
N ARG A 834 18.57 -5.97 -9.99
CA ARG A 834 19.59 -6.78 -9.31
C ARG A 834 20.38 -7.76 -10.18
N LEU A 835 19.70 -8.44 -11.09
CA LEU A 835 20.27 -9.50 -11.93
C LEU A 835 20.79 -8.93 -13.26
N ASP A 836 20.68 -7.60 -13.43
CA ASP A 836 20.79 -6.85 -14.68
C ASP A 836 19.92 -7.41 -15.81
N VAL A 837 18.71 -7.86 -15.44
CA VAL A 837 17.70 -8.36 -16.37
C VAL A 837 16.54 -7.35 -16.51
N PRO A 838 15.96 -7.20 -17.71
CA PRO A 838 14.73 -6.44 -17.88
C PRO A 838 13.55 -7.11 -17.15
N LEU A 839 12.57 -6.29 -16.77
CA LEU A 839 11.31 -6.74 -16.17
C LEU A 839 10.14 -6.47 -17.11
N TYR A 840 9.46 -7.53 -17.53
CA TYR A 840 8.10 -7.43 -18.06
C TYR A 840 7.11 -7.49 -16.89
N GLN A 841 6.37 -6.39 -16.65
CA GLN A 841 5.49 -6.25 -15.50
C GLN A 841 4.08 -6.81 -15.79
N THR A 842 3.66 -7.81 -15.02
CA THR A 842 2.32 -8.44 -15.11
C THR A 842 1.87 -9.00 -13.74
N GLY A 843 0.59 -9.32 -13.62
CA GLY A 843 -0.01 -9.88 -12.41
C GLY A 843 -0.26 -8.86 -11.29
N PHE A 844 -0.27 -9.33 -10.04
CA PHE A 844 -0.59 -8.53 -8.87
C PHE A 844 0.61 -8.31 -7.94
N PRO A 845 0.84 -7.10 -7.42
CA PRO A 845 0.27 -5.82 -7.82
C PRO A 845 1.16 -5.15 -8.88
N VAL A 846 0.58 -4.70 -9.99
CA VAL A 846 1.25 -3.85 -10.99
C VAL A 846 0.78 -2.41 -10.85
N TYR A 847 1.68 -1.51 -10.44
CA TYR A 847 1.40 -0.08 -10.22
C TYR A 847 2.54 0.85 -10.68
N LYS A 848 3.74 0.31 -10.95
CA LYS A 848 4.91 1.05 -11.43
C LYS A 848 4.87 1.32 -12.96
N ILE A 849 3.93 0.72 -13.69
CA ILE A 849 3.58 1.04 -15.11
C ILE A 849 2.13 1.52 -15.27
N ILE A 850 1.85 2.22 -16.37
CA ILE A 850 0.52 2.73 -16.77
C ILE A 850 -0.14 1.73 -17.73
N GLY A 851 -1.48 1.64 -17.73
CA GLY A 851 -2.24 0.91 -18.76
C GLY A 851 -2.47 -0.59 -18.51
N ASN A 852 -1.95 -1.16 -17.41
CA ASN A 852 -2.13 -2.57 -17.04
C ASN A 852 -3.59 -3.04 -17.10
N ASN A 853 -4.53 -2.21 -16.65
CA ASN A 853 -5.92 -2.62 -16.46
C ASN A 853 -6.75 -2.53 -17.77
N SER A 854 -6.25 -1.76 -18.73
CA SER A 854 -6.78 -1.59 -20.09
C SER A 854 -6.04 -2.46 -21.12
N LYS A 855 -5.22 -3.42 -20.68
CA LYS A 855 -4.41 -4.28 -21.55
C LYS A 855 -5.04 -5.67 -21.64
N THR A 856 -5.60 -6.02 -22.80
CA THR A 856 -6.00 -7.41 -23.06
C THR A 856 -4.75 -8.30 -23.10
N THR A 857 -4.75 -9.35 -22.28
CA THR A 857 -3.75 -10.43 -22.24
C THR A 857 -4.27 -11.73 -22.85
N ILE A 858 -5.59 -11.98 -22.82
CA ILE A 858 -6.19 -13.22 -23.34
C ILE A 858 -6.47 -13.20 -24.85
N GLY A 859 -6.78 -14.38 -25.40
CA GLY A 859 -7.17 -14.58 -26.79
C GLY A 859 -6.03 -14.36 -27.77
N TYR A 860 -6.32 -14.49 -29.07
CA TYR A 860 -5.31 -14.34 -30.12
C TYR A 860 -4.69 -12.92 -30.11
N ARG A 861 -5.48 -11.88 -29.82
CA ARG A 861 -5.00 -10.48 -29.78
C ARG A 861 -4.13 -10.19 -28.55
N GLY A 862 -4.51 -10.67 -27.37
CA GLY A 862 -3.74 -10.45 -26.14
C GLY A 862 -2.44 -11.24 -26.13
N THR A 863 -2.48 -12.50 -26.60
CA THR A 863 -1.28 -13.32 -26.82
C THR A 863 -0.26 -12.60 -27.70
N LEU A 864 -0.70 -12.05 -28.84
CA LEU A 864 0.17 -11.29 -29.74
C LEU A 864 0.73 -10.02 -29.09
N ALA A 865 -0.07 -9.30 -28.30
CA ALA A 865 0.40 -8.13 -27.57
C ALA A 865 1.51 -8.48 -26.56
N MET A 866 1.36 -9.57 -25.80
CA MET A 866 2.37 -10.05 -24.85
C MET A 866 3.66 -10.50 -25.55
N ILE A 867 3.55 -11.18 -26.70
CA ILE A 867 4.68 -11.58 -27.54
C ILE A 867 5.45 -10.35 -28.03
N ASN A 868 4.73 -9.37 -28.60
CA ASN A 868 5.34 -8.16 -29.16
C ASN A 868 6.01 -7.31 -28.08
N GLU A 869 5.36 -7.07 -26.95
CA GLU A 869 5.96 -6.33 -25.83
C GLU A 869 7.22 -7.01 -25.27
N THR A 870 7.26 -8.34 -25.29
CA THR A 870 8.42 -9.11 -24.81
C THR A 870 9.55 -9.15 -25.84
N ALA A 871 9.23 -9.21 -27.14
CA ALA A 871 10.20 -9.04 -28.22
C ALA A 871 10.84 -7.64 -28.21
N ASP A 872 10.03 -6.59 -28.00
CA ASP A 872 10.48 -5.21 -27.82
C ASP A 872 11.46 -5.05 -26.65
N ILE A 873 11.25 -5.79 -25.56
CA ILE A 873 12.17 -5.83 -24.40
C ILE A 873 13.52 -6.48 -24.78
N PHE A 874 13.50 -7.61 -25.50
CA PHE A 874 14.73 -8.25 -25.98
C PHE A 874 15.49 -7.38 -27.00
N LEU A 875 14.78 -6.72 -27.93
CA LEU A 875 15.34 -5.78 -28.90
C LEU A 875 16.08 -4.63 -28.21
N ARG A 876 15.41 -3.92 -27.29
CA ARG A 876 15.99 -2.78 -26.56
C ARG A 876 17.16 -3.18 -25.66
N LYS A 877 17.23 -4.44 -25.20
CA LYS A 877 18.42 -4.98 -24.53
C LYS A 877 19.58 -5.14 -25.53
N GLY A 878 19.34 -5.78 -26.67
CA GLY A 878 20.36 -5.97 -27.72
C GLY A 878 20.93 -4.66 -28.27
N GLU A 879 20.11 -3.62 -28.44
CA GLU A 879 20.57 -2.28 -28.84
C GLU A 879 21.49 -1.64 -27.80
N ARG A 880 21.23 -1.86 -26.51
CA ARG A 880 22.03 -1.33 -25.40
C ARG A 880 23.36 -2.08 -25.26
N ASP A 881 23.31 -3.41 -25.34
CA ASP A 881 24.48 -4.28 -25.23
C ASP A 881 25.42 -4.12 -26.44
N GLY A 882 24.89 -3.71 -27.60
CA GLY A 882 25.66 -3.42 -28.82
C GLY A 882 26.22 -1.99 -28.95
N GLN A 883 26.07 -1.13 -27.93
CA GLN A 883 26.61 0.23 -27.88
C GLN A 883 27.73 0.42 -26.83
N ILE A 884 28.27 -0.69 -26.30
CA ILE A 884 29.32 -0.75 -25.27
C ILE A 884 30.57 -1.41 -25.85
#